data_AF-A0A7R9NBN3-F1
#
_entry.id   AF-A0A7R9NBN3-F1
#
_cell.length_a   1.000
_cell.length_b   1.000
_cell.length_c   1.000
_cell.angle_alpha   90.00
_cell.angle_beta   90.00
_cell.angle_gamma   90.00
#
_symmetry.space_group_name_H-M   'P 1'
#
loop_
_entity.id
_entity.type
_entity.pdbx_description
1 polymer ?
#
loop_
_entity_poly.entity_id
_entity_poly.type
_entity_poly.pdbx_seq_one_letter_code
_entity_poly.pdbx_strand_id
1 'polypeptide(L)'
;MIRVKKLLLFMTLLSASLFAVILILATMFAGTETANAFDFIKGINYSPHMPGENCSEFGKANYSQDFEWMKHANINTIRTKSDLTSPVVDDFEDADVGDWFVFTAPDASISLSSSNKSKVGNYSMRIDYNTGGKWCGAYKEINTWVNYDNVSLWVYGDNSGNTLEIKLEEDYGEERWVYAPVINWSGWKKLEIPVSSFSAEGIANGIFDKSKIKRFTLVISGANPSNSTIYVDDITLTLKLSDMSDEDFLDMVEHATFNYFWNEANQSNGLIRDRSTPDSPCSIAAVGFGLSAICIAESRGWIDRRDASRRILTTLETLNELQQQEDENNYSKEGFFYHFINMSTGKREWSCEVSSIDTALLMAGILHAGEHFKENESIRELSKELYERVNWTWMLNGTDTIAMKWTPEDGLSPGYWYGYNEAMILYLLAIGSPTHPVPDPKRSWDAWASTYGKGCGKMIDDFEDADLSDWHSFTNSSASISISPSNNSKIGDYSMRIDYHIGYNTGGEQCGIYMDKNTWANYGNVSLWVYGDNSNNTLRIKLEESRVGEHWIYESPLNWTDWKQFNIPLSSFKVWERTRKDGVLDKTKVNRFTVVILGTNTSDSTIYLDDFKLPCNFSNCDNGEDFIYCWTGSLFTYQYSHCWIDFRNKHDAYADYWQNSINAVKENRLFCIDNSDVYATYGENCWGLTACDGPWGYTGYGSCPNYYHDGTIAPTGAGGSVALAPDIAIPALRYMYETYGGKIWGKYGFKDAFNLDTNVYLDGCQPWWDEDYIGIDEGAIMLMIENYRSGLVWDEFMQNSYIIKAMDAAGFMERGDVNGNHVHDKDDILALINHVGSPAVHPIDPWAGDVNCDGTINMGDVILLLNHLGDPGRYLIGC
;
A
#
# COMPACT_ATOMS: atom_id res chain seq x y z
N MET A 1 4.91 -9.68 -64.60
CA MET A 1 4.28 -8.34 -64.69
C MET A 1 2.96 -8.44 -63.93
N ILE A 2 2.94 -8.22 -62.62
CA ILE A 2 3.01 -6.92 -61.95
C ILE A 2 1.79 -6.06 -62.30
N ARG A 3 0.96 -5.85 -61.27
CA ARG A 3 -0.17 -4.91 -61.14
C ARG A 3 -1.37 -5.29 -62.02
N VAL A 4 -2.45 -5.83 -61.45
CA VAL A 4 -3.32 -5.13 -60.49
C VAL A 4 -3.66 -6.00 -59.28
N LYS A 5 -3.08 -5.60 -58.15
CA LYS A 5 -3.58 -5.79 -56.79
C LYS A 5 -4.90 -5.02 -56.65
N LYS A 6 -5.78 -5.50 -55.78
CA LYS A 6 -6.92 -4.78 -55.14
C LYS A 6 -8.08 -4.43 -56.07
N LEU A 7 -9.04 -5.35 -56.28
CA LEU A 7 -10.52 -5.08 -56.23
C LEU A 7 -11.40 -6.30 -56.61
N LEU A 8 -11.18 -7.52 -56.09
CA LEU A 8 -12.07 -8.64 -56.43
C LEU A 8 -12.27 -9.69 -55.34
N LEU A 9 -12.26 -9.25 -54.08
CA LEU A 9 -12.74 -10.07 -52.96
C LEU A 9 -13.39 -9.19 -51.89
N PHE A 10 -14.31 -8.31 -52.30
CA PHE A 10 -15.22 -7.63 -51.39
C PHE A 10 -16.58 -7.45 -52.08
N MET A 11 -17.59 -8.05 -51.46
CA MET A 11 -19.03 -7.82 -51.65
C MET A 11 -19.67 -8.29 -52.96
N THR A 12 -20.41 -9.40 -52.85
CA THR A 12 -21.87 -9.54 -53.11
C THR A 12 -22.17 -10.99 -53.54
N LEU A 13 -23.26 -11.67 -53.18
CA LEU A 13 -24.21 -11.66 -52.05
C LEU A 13 -25.25 -12.75 -52.42
N LEU A 14 -25.78 -13.46 -51.40
CA LEU A 14 -27.00 -14.31 -51.42
C LEU A 14 -26.92 -15.63 -52.23
N SER A 15 -27.28 -16.81 -51.70
CA SER A 15 -28.54 -17.11 -51.01
C SER A 15 -28.59 -18.56 -50.47
N ALA A 16 -29.54 -18.76 -49.53
CA ALA A 16 -30.22 -20.01 -49.13
C ALA A 16 -29.50 -20.88 -48.06
N SER A 17 -30.06 -21.21 -46.89
CA SER A 17 -31.46 -21.26 -46.47
C SER A 17 -31.64 -21.18 -44.95
N LEU A 18 -32.52 -20.25 -44.58
CA LEU A 18 -33.32 -20.16 -43.36
C LEU A 18 -34.25 -21.39 -43.23
N PHE A 19 -33.85 -22.46 -42.54
CA PHE A 19 -34.77 -23.58 -42.21
C PHE A 19 -34.48 -24.36 -40.91
N ALA A 20 -33.39 -24.09 -40.18
CA ALA A 20 -33.04 -24.88 -39.00
C ALA A 20 -33.38 -24.22 -37.63
N VAL A 21 -33.73 -22.94 -37.61
CA VAL A 21 -33.96 -22.19 -36.34
C VAL A 21 -35.41 -22.28 -35.85
N ILE A 22 -36.33 -22.84 -36.63
CA ILE A 22 -37.75 -22.99 -36.25
C ILE A 22 -38.06 -24.32 -35.52
N LEU A 23 -37.11 -25.27 -35.42
CA LEU A 23 -37.39 -26.62 -34.90
C LEU A 23 -37.00 -26.90 -33.44
N ILE A 24 -36.38 -25.96 -32.72
CA ILE A 24 -35.91 -26.24 -31.33
C ILE A 24 -36.54 -25.28 -30.29
N LEU A 25 -37.37 -24.34 -30.72
CA LEU A 25 -38.15 -23.46 -29.82
C LEU A 25 -39.58 -23.94 -29.52
N ALA A 26 -39.96 -25.16 -29.92
CA ALA A 26 -41.34 -25.66 -29.80
C ALA A 26 -41.49 -26.98 -29.01
N THR A 27 -40.56 -27.27 -28.10
CA THR A 27 -40.73 -28.33 -27.08
C THR A 27 -40.53 -27.76 -25.68
N MET A 28 -41.22 -26.65 -25.40
CA MET A 28 -41.63 -26.37 -24.03
C MET A 28 -42.75 -27.35 -23.61
N PHE A 29 -42.71 -27.70 -22.32
CA PHE A 29 -43.77 -28.29 -21.47
C PHE A 29 -43.95 -29.81 -21.43
N ALA A 30 -43.28 -30.46 -20.48
CA ALA A 30 -43.93 -31.35 -19.49
C ALA A 30 -42.97 -31.73 -18.34
N GLY A 31 -43.23 -31.19 -17.15
CA GLY A 31 -43.42 -31.98 -15.91
C GLY A 31 -42.22 -32.56 -15.13
N THR A 32 -42.13 -32.06 -13.89
CA THR A 32 -41.96 -32.81 -12.61
C THR A 32 -40.59 -33.37 -12.19
N GLU A 33 -40.02 -32.68 -11.19
CA GLU A 33 -39.63 -33.15 -9.84
C GLU A 33 -38.55 -34.24 -9.57
N THR A 34 -37.73 -33.91 -8.54
CA THR A 34 -36.94 -34.72 -7.57
C THR A 34 -35.47 -35.13 -7.84
N ALA A 35 -34.58 -34.40 -7.13
CA ALA A 35 -33.57 -34.84 -6.13
C ALA A 35 -32.31 -35.69 -6.49
N ASN A 36 -31.19 -35.25 -5.86
CA ASN A 36 -29.90 -35.89 -5.53
C ASN A 36 -28.85 -35.97 -6.67
N ALA A 37 -27.68 -35.30 -6.59
CA ALA A 37 -26.55 -35.37 -5.64
C ALA A 37 -25.59 -36.56 -5.91
N PHE A 38 -24.32 -36.19 -6.16
CA PHE A 38 -23.06 -36.95 -6.25
C PHE A 38 -22.61 -37.63 -7.58
N ASP A 39 -21.60 -36.98 -8.16
CA ASP A 39 -20.38 -37.45 -8.84
C ASP A 39 -20.42 -38.29 -10.13
N PHE A 40 -19.68 -37.82 -11.16
CA PHE A 40 -18.33 -38.33 -11.50
C PHE A 40 -17.81 -37.74 -12.85
N ILE A 41 -16.84 -36.83 -12.76
CA ILE A 41 -15.67 -36.56 -13.66
C ILE A 41 -15.87 -36.38 -15.19
N LYS A 42 -15.54 -35.18 -15.72
CA LYS A 42 -14.35 -34.89 -16.56
C LYS A 42 -14.45 -33.54 -17.31
N GLY A 43 -13.48 -32.67 -17.03
CA GLY A 43 -12.80 -31.84 -18.02
C GLY A 43 -13.37 -30.46 -18.31
N ILE A 44 -13.01 -29.47 -17.47
CA ILE A 44 -13.02 -28.06 -17.88
C ILE A 44 -11.57 -27.60 -17.86
N ASN A 45 -11.03 -27.40 -19.07
CA ASN A 45 -9.79 -26.71 -19.35
C ASN A 45 -9.84 -25.28 -18.78
N TYR A 46 -8.93 -24.96 -17.87
CA TYR A 46 -8.53 -23.57 -17.63
C TYR A 46 -7.35 -23.25 -18.54
N SER A 47 -7.59 -22.43 -19.56
CA SER A 47 -6.56 -21.73 -20.33
C SER A 47 -6.74 -20.25 -20.04
N PRO A 48 -5.70 -19.52 -19.62
CA PRO A 48 -5.74 -18.07 -19.60
C PRO A 48 -5.59 -17.58 -21.05
N HIS A 49 -6.71 -17.28 -21.71
CA HIS A 49 -6.66 -16.50 -22.94
C HIS A 49 -6.29 -15.06 -22.58
N MET A 50 -5.04 -14.68 -22.83
CA MET A 50 -4.73 -13.30 -23.20
C MET A 50 -5.44 -12.98 -24.52
N PRO A 51 -6.23 -11.91 -24.64
CA PRO A 51 -6.53 -11.33 -25.94
C PRO A 51 -5.41 -10.35 -26.29
N GLY A 52 -4.38 -10.86 -26.98
CA GLY A 52 -3.62 -10.03 -27.91
C GLY A 52 -4.48 -9.74 -29.13
N GLU A 53 -4.44 -8.49 -29.60
CA GLU A 53 -5.12 -7.92 -30.78
C GLU A 53 -6.50 -7.28 -30.54
N ASN A 54 -6.42 -6.00 -30.14
CA ASN A 54 -7.34 -4.86 -30.28
C ASN A 54 -7.73 -4.21 -28.95
N CYS A 55 -6.74 -3.59 -28.28
CA CYS A 55 -6.96 -2.61 -27.21
C CYS A 55 -7.54 -1.28 -27.75
N SER A 56 -8.68 -1.32 -28.43
CA SER A 56 -9.40 -0.10 -28.84
C SER A 56 -10.92 -0.16 -28.60
N GLU A 57 -11.46 -1.22 -27.98
CA GLU A 57 -12.92 -1.32 -27.77
C GLU A 57 -13.39 -1.80 -26.37
N PHE A 58 -12.48 -2.03 -25.41
CA PHE A 58 -12.86 -2.23 -23.99
C PHE A 58 -12.63 -1.01 -23.09
N GLY A 59 -12.28 0.14 -23.67
CA GLY A 59 -12.19 1.44 -22.99
C GLY A 59 -13.42 2.34 -23.17
N LYS A 60 -14.58 1.79 -23.52
CA LYS A 60 -15.82 2.56 -23.79
C LYS A 60 -17.05 2.01 -23.08
N ALA A 61 -16.91 1.54 -21.84
CA ALA A 61 -18.05 1.62 -20.93
C ALA A 61 -18.18 3.10 -20.54
N ASN A 62 -19.25 3.76 -20.97
CA ASN A 62 -19.59 5.13 -20.60
C ASN A 62 -19.79 5.21 -19.07
N TYR A 63 -18.73 5.53 -18.32
CA TYR A 63 -18.80 5.81 -16.87
C TYR A 63 -19.49 7.16 -16.56
N SER A 64 -20.00 7.87 -17.57
CA SER A 64 -20.79 9.10 -17.41
C SER A 64 -22.28 8.88 -17.14
N GLN A 65 -22.81 7.65 -17.28
CA GLN A 65 -24.22 7.35 -16.97
C GLN A 65 -24.48 6.95 -15.52
N ASP A 66 -23.44 6.67 -14.73
CA ASP A 66 -23.58 6.23 -13.33
C ASP A 66 -23.47 7.36 -12.27
N PHE A 67 -23.23 8.62 -12.67
CA PHE A 67 -23.17 9.75 -11.73
C PHE A 67 -24.50 10.51 -11.53
N GLU A 68 -25.48 10.35 -12.42
CA GLU A 68 -26.80 10.99 -12.25
C GLU A 68 -27.65 10.30 -11.16
N TRP A 69 -27.45 9.01 -10.90
CA TRP A 69 -28.23 8.30 -9.88
C TRP A 69 -27.69 8.50 -8.45
N MET A 70 -26.38 8.77 -8.28
CA MET A 70 -25.81 9.14 -6.97
C MET A 70 -26.31 10.50 -6.45
N LYS A 71 -26.74 11.42 -7.33
CA LYS A 71 -27.40 12.68 -6.93
C LYS A 71 -28.85 12.49 -6.47
N HIS A 72 -29.44 11.31 -6.71
CA HIS A 72 -30.82 10.98 -6.37
C HIS A 72 -30.94 9.94 -5.25
N ALA A 73 -29.83 9.44 -4.70
CA ALA A 73 -29.83 8.60 -3.51
C ALA A 73 -30.15 9.44 -2.26
N ASN A 74 -31.11 9.00 -1.45
CA ASN A 74 -31.55 9.67 -0.22
C ASN A 74 -30.36 9.96 0.72
N ILE A 75 -30.10 11.24 0.99
CA ILE A 75 -28.97 11.81 1.75
C ILE A 75 -29.00 11.47 3.28
N ASN A 76 -29.77 10.47 3.72
CA ASN A 76 -29.94 10.20 5.16
C ASN A 76 -29.22 8.94 5.70
N THR A 77 -28.41 8.24 4.90
CA THR A 77 -27.76 6.98 5.33
C THR A 77 -26.30 6.83 4.93
N ILE A 78 -25.60 7.92 4.57
CA ILE A 78 -24.14 7.87 4.36
C ILE A 78 -23.48 7.85 5.74
N ARG A 79 -22.95 6.68 6.13
CA ARG A 79 -22.09 6.56 7.32
C ARG A 79 -20.89 7.49 7.15
N THR A 80 -20.69 8.38 8.10
CA THR A 80 -19.54 9.26 8.19
C THR A 80 -18.29 8.48 8.63
N LYS A 81 -17.10 9.04 8.40
CA LYS A 81 -15.84 8.44 8.89
C LYS A 81 -15.88 8.18 10.41
N SER A 82 -16.58 9.01 11.19
CA SER A 82 -16.82 8.77 12.62
C SER A 82 -17.63 7.49 12.89
N ASP A 83 -18.57 7.12 12.02
CA ASP A 83 -19.46 5.96 12.21
C ASP A 83 -18.74 4.62 11.91
N LEU A 84 -17.53 4.67 11.36
CA LEU A 84 -16.70 3.52 10.99
C LEU A 84 -15.45 3.35 11.87
N THR A 85 -15.19 4.28 12.79
CA THR A 85 -13.88 4.43 13.47
C THR A 85 -13.92 4.09 14.97
N SER A 86 -15.04 3.58 15.49
CA SER A 86 -15.15 3.14 16.88
C SER A 86 -15.93 1.82 16.97
N PRO A 87 -15.51 0.84 17.80
CA PRO A 87 -16.33 -0.33 18.12
C PRO A 87 -17.46 0.06 19.06
N VAL A 88 -18.45 0.73 18.47
CA VAL A 88 -19.68 1.10 19.13
C VAL A 88 -20.49 -0.17 19.34
N VAL A 89 -20.75 -0.52 20.60
CA VAL A 89 -21.80 -1.50 20.93
C VAL A 89 -23.15 -0.88 20.59
N ASP A 90 -23.33 0.38 20.99
CA ASP A 90 -24.48 1.21 20.63
C ASP A 90 -24.22 2.68 20.96
N ASP A 91 -24.43 3.59 19.99
CA ASP A 91 -24.38 5.04 20.17
C ASP A 91 -25.78 5.67 20.21
N PHE A 92 -26.83 4.89 19.90
CA PHE A 92 -28.24 5.26 19.93
C PHE A 92 -28.66 6.38 18.98
N GLU A 93 -27.79 6.84 18.07
CA GLU A 93 -28.03 8.03 17.23
C GLU A 93 -29.05 7.80 16.10
N ASP A 94 -29.38 6.55 15.81
CA ASP A 94 -30.47 6.15 14.92
C ASP A 94 -31.86 6.22 15.60
N ALA A 95 -31.91 6.57 16.89
CA ALA A 95 -33.09 6.57 17.74
C ALA A 95 -33.80 5.20 17.83
N ASP A 96 -33.07 4.11 17.58
CA ASP A 96 -33.54 2.74 17.72
C ASP A 96 -32.95 2.08 18.97
N VAL A 97 -33.77 1.28 19.64
CA VAL A 97 -33.36 0.41 20.77
C VAL A 97 -33.93 -1.00 20.59
N GLY A 98 -34.45 -1.30 19.39
CA GLY A 98 -35.20 -2.51 19.08
C GLY A 98 -34.35 -3.77 18.98
N ASP A 99 -33.03 -3.63 18.90
CA ASP A 99 -32.04 -4.70 18.94
C ASP A 99 -31.58 -5.06 20.36
N TRP A 100 -32.11 -4.36 21.38
CA TRP A 100 -31.95 -4.73 22.80
C TRP A 100 -33.10 -5.61 23.27
N PHE A 101 -32.74 -6.74 23.89
CA PHE A 101 -33.67 -7.72 24.44
C PHE A 101 -33.82 -7.52 25.95
N VAL A 102 -35.05 -7.30 26.41
CA VAL A 102 -35.36 -7.12 27.84
C VAL A 102 -35.68 -8.44 28.55
N PHE A 103 -35.29 -8.54 29.81
CA PHE A 103 -35.58 -9.69 30.67
C PHE A 103 -35.73 -9.26 32.14
N THR A 104 -36.53 -9.98 32.92
CA THR A 104 -36.89 -9.57 34.29
C THR A 104 -37.04 -10.75 35.24
N ALA A 105 -36.77 -10.53 36.52
CA ALA A 105 -37.23 -11.42 37.58
C ALA A 105 -38.76 -11.29 37.77
N PRO A 106 -39.43 -12.29 38.37
CA PRO A 106 -40.83 -12.16 38.75
C PRO A 106 -41.04 -10.91 39.62
N ASP A 107 -42.11 -10.16 39.36
CA ASP A 107 -42.49 -8.91 40.05
C ASP A 107 -41.62 -7.68 39.74
N ALA A 108 -40.65 -7.80 38.82
CA ALA A 108 -39.88 -6.68 38.27
C ALA A 108 -40.44 -6.23 36.91
N SER A 109 -40.11 -5.02 36.48
CA SER A 109 -40.46 -4.48 35.16
C SER A 109 -39.32 -3.66 34.58
N ILE A 110 -39.16 -3.70 33.27
CA ILE A 110 -38.23 -2.85 32.52
C ILE A 110 -38.83 -2.52 31.15
N SER A 111 -38.61 -1.30 30.66
CA SER A 111 -38.94 -0.89 29.31
C SER A 111 -37.87 0.05 28.76
N LEU A 112 -37.53 -0.16 27.50
CA LEU A 112 -36.54 0.64 26.77
C LEU A 112 -37.27 1.57 25.80
N SER A 113 -36.75 2.79 25.64
CA SER A 113 -37.19 3.73 24.62
C SER A 113 -36.05 4.66 24.25
N SER A 114 -36.01 5.17 23.01
CA SER A 114 -35.08 6.23 22.66
C SER A 114 -35.49 7.56 23.31
N SER A 115 -34.50 8.39 23.66
CA SER A 115 -34.73 9.69 24.29
C SER A 115 -33.74 10.74 23.81
N ASN A 116 -34.25 11.95 23.56
CA ASN A 116 -33.45 13.13 23.23
C ASN A 116 -32.66 13.72 24.42
N LYS A 117 -32.70 13.07 25.58
CA LYS A 117 -31.87 13.42 26.73
C LYS A 117 -30.58 12.62 26.62
N SER A 118 -29.69 13.07 25.74
CA SER A 118 -28.39 12.45 25.46
C SER A 118 -27.25 13.13 26.21
N LYS A 119 -26.06 12.52 26.17
CA LYS A 119 -24.79 13.09 26.60
C LYS A 119 -23.91 13.44 25.41
N VAL A 120 -23.87 12.56 24.42
CA VAL A 120 -23.21 12.75 23.13
C VAL A 120 -24.28 12.59 22.05
N GLY A 121 -24.18 13.34 20.96
CA GLY A 121 -25.20 13.30 19.92
C GLY A 121 -26.61 13.74 20.36
N ASN A 122 -27.62 13.21 19.69
CA ASN A 122 -29.02 13.62 19.79
C ASN A 122 -29.87 12.65 20.61
N TYR A 123 -29.45 11.39 20.75
CA TYR A 123 -30.28 10.32 21.31
C TYR A 123 -29.52 9.50 22.36
N SER A 124 -30.25 8.68 23.11
CA SER A 124 -29.74 7.79 24.15
C SER A 124 -30.81 6.75 24.45
N MET A 125 -30.42 5.64 25.06
CA MET A 125 -31.37 4.65 25.58
C MET A 125 -31.90 5.08 26.95
N ARG A 126 -33.20 5.37 27.02
CA ARG A 126 -33.94 5.53 28.27
C ARG A 126 -34.39 4.16 28.78
N ILE A 127 -34.01 3.85 30.02
CA ILE A 127 -34.39 2.63 30.73
C ILE A 127 -35.31 3.00 31.88
N ASP A 128 -36.62 2.76 31.72
CA ASP A 128 -37.57 2.83 32.82
C ASP A 128 -37.67 1.46 33.48
N TYR A 129 -37.49 1.40 34.80
CA TYR A 129 -37.38 0.13 35.51
C TYR A 129 -38.02 0.15 36.91
N ASN A 130 -38.35 -1.05 37.39
CA ASN A 130 -38.69 -1.36 38.77
C ASN A 130 -38.10 -2.75 39.08
N THR A 131 -37.23 -2.85 40.08
CA THR A 131 -36.55 -4.11 40.39
C THR A 131 -37.46 -5.12 41.09
N GLY A 132 -38.61 -4.72 41.66
CA GLY A 132 -39.42 -5.58 42.52
C GLY A 132 -38.66 -6.09 43.76
N GLY A 133 -37.56 -5.43 44.14
CA GLY A 133 -36.62 -5.90 45.15
C GLY A 133 -35.68 -7.02 44.69
N LYS A 134 -35.64 -7.31 43.39
CA LYS A 134 -34.82 -8.33 42.73
C LYS A 134 -33.95 -7.69 41.63
N TRP A 135 -34.18 -8.03 40.37
CA TRP A 135 -33.39 -7.56 39.22
C TRP A 135 -34.23 -7.51 37.94
N CYS A 136 -33.86 -6.61 37.03
CA CYS A 136 -34.31 -6.55 35.64
C CYS A 136 -33.16 -6.08 34.75
N GLY A 137 -33.18 -6.41 33.46
CA GLY A 137 -32.07 -6.08 32.58
C GLY A 137 -32.43 -6.08 31.10
N ALA A 138 -31.46 -5.66 30.31
CA ALA A 138 -31.48 -5.68 28.87
C ALA A 138 -30.12 -6.15 28.33
N TYR A 139 -30.11 -6.86 27.22
CA TYR A 139 -28.88 -7.28 26.57
C TYR A 139 -28.92 -7.02 25.07
N LYS A 140 -27.73 -6.92 24.47
CA LYS A 140 -27.52 -6.85 23.03
C LYS A 140 -26.54 -7.94 22.62
N GLU A 141 -26.84 -8.61 21.51
CA GLU A 141 -25.92 -9.58 20.90
C GLU A 141 -24.82 -8.84 20.13
N ILE A 142 -23.61 -9.39 20.17
CA ILE A 142 -22.41 -8.75 19.61
C ILE A 142 -21.52 -9.78 18.93
N ASN A 143 -20.90 -9.36 17.83
CA ASN A 143 -20.23 -10.28 16.92
C ASN A 143 -18.72 -10.41 17.17
N THR A 144 -18.06 -9.41 17.78
CA THR A 144 -16.59 -9.38 17.95
C THR A 144 -16.15 -8.61 19.21
N TRP A 145 -15.46 -9.28 20.14
CA TRP A 145 -14.87 -8.68 21.36
C TRP A 145 -13.33 -8.83 21.44
N VAL A 146 -12.71 -9.59 20.52
CA VAL A 146 -11.32 -10.10 20.66
C VAL A 146 -10.29 -9.01 20.99
N ASN A 147 -10.47 -7.80 20.47
CA ASN A 147 -9.42 -6.78 20.40
C ASN A 147 -9.64 -5.60 21.36
N TYR A 148 -10.47 -5.70 22.41
CA TYR A 148 -10.72 -4.55 23.30
C TYR A 148 -10.38 -4.83 24.75
N ASP A 149 -9.87 -3.81 25.45
CA ASP A 149 -9.43 -3.89 26.85
C ASP A 149 -10.30 -3.07 27.80
N ASN A 150 -11.20 -2.23 27.29
CA ASN A 150 -12.13 -1.48 28.12
C ASN A 150 -13.52 -1.42 27.49
N VAL A 151 -14.51 -1.28 28.37
CA VAL A 151 -15.87 -0.83 28.05
C VAL A 151 -16.00 0.61 28.55
N SER A 152 -16.48 1.50 27.70
CA SER A 152 -16.84 2.87 28.04
C SER A 152 -18.33 3.09 27.77
N LEU A 153 -19.01 3.80 28.68
CA LEU A 153 -20.40 4.22 28.50
C LEU A 153 -20.73 5.41 29.39
N TRP A 154 -21.65 6.24 28.95
CA TRP A 154 -22.27 7.29 29.78
C TRP A 154 -23.53 6.75 30.44
N VAL A 155 -23.67 7.01 31.75
CA VAL A 155 -24.88 6.65 32.50
C VAL A 155 -25.41 7.86 33.26
N TYR A 156 -26.65 8.24 32.99
CA TYR A 156 -27.38 9.21 33.78
C TYR A 156 -27.98 8.51 35.00
N GLY A 157 -27.36 8.72 36.16
CA GLY A 157 -27.78 8.09 37.41
C GLY A 157 -29.03 8.72 38.00
N ASP A 158 -29.81 7.92 38.70
CA ASP A 158 -31.04 8.29 39.40
C ASP A 158 -30.85 8.40 40.93
N ASN A 159 -29.64 8.14 41.43
CA ASN A 159 -29.29 8.07 42.85
C ASN A 159 -30.19 7.10 43.67
N SER A 160 -30.67 6.03 43.03
CA SER A 160 -31.56 5.02 43.64
C SER A 160 -30.88 4.15 44.69
N GLY A 161 -29.55 4.05 44.67
CA GLY A 161 -28.79 3.08 45.47
C GLY A 161 -28.89 1.64 44.95
N ASN A 162 -29.55 1.42 43.82
CA ASN A 162 -29.50 0.13 43.11
C ASN A 162 -28.13 -0.06 42.44
N THR A 163 -27.81 -1.30 42.11
CA THR A 163 -26.57 -1.69 41.41
C THR A 163 -26.84 -1.79 39.92
N LEU A 164 -25.95 -1.23 39.11
CA LEU A 164 -25.90 -1.48 37.67
C LEU A 164 -24.82 -2.52 37.42
N GLU A 165 -25.22 -3.76 37.17
CA GLU A 165 -24.32 -4.83 36.74
C GLU A 165 -24.15 -4.75 35.22
N ILE A 166 -22.91 -4.57 34.78
CA ILE A 166 -22.50 -4.65 33.38
C ILE A 166 -21.87 -6.02 33.20
N LYS A 167 -22.41 -6.83 32.28
CA LYS A 167 -21.99 -8.21 32.06
C LYS A 167 -21.51 -8.46 30.64
N LEU A 168 -20.46 -9.26 30.54
CA LEU A 168 -19.91 -9.81 29.30
C LEU A 168 -20.13 -11.32 29.34
N GLU A 169 -20.89 -11.85 28.37
CA GLU A 169 -21.35 -13.24 28.42
C GLU A 169 -20.96 -14.02 27.17
N GLU A 170 -20.53 -15.27 27.38
CA GLU A 170 -20.32 -16.25 26.32
C GLU A 170 -21.66 -16.84 25.83
N ASP A 171 -21.66 -17.38 24.61
CA ASP A 171 -22.88 -17.98 24.08
C ASP A 171 -23.31 -19.23 24.88
N TYR A 172 -24.62 -19.42 25.02
CA TYR A 172 -25.24 -20.52 25.79
C TYR A 172 -24.91 -20.60 27.30
N GLY A 173 -24.45 -19.51 27.92
CA GLY A 173 -24.49 -19.34 29.38
C GLY A 173 -23.41 -20.11 30.15
N GLU A 174 -22.31 -20.47 29.49
CA GLU A 174 -21.19 -21.16 30.11
C GLU A 174 -20.40 -20.23 31.05
N GLU A 175 -20.01 -19.03 30.61
CA GLU A 175 -19.25 -18.08 31.43
C GLU A 175 -19.78 -16.64 31.35
N ARG A 176 -19.72 -15.93 32.48
CA ARG A 176 -20.18 -14.55 32.65
C ARG A 176 -19.17 -13.76 33.46
N TRP A 177 -18.94 -12.52 33.03
CA TRP A 177 -18.01 -11.62 33.68
C TRP A 177 -18.74 -10.33 34.03
N VAL A 178 -18.68 -9.91 35.30
CA VAL A 178 -19.50 -8.83 35.85
C VAL A 178 -18.66 -7.71 36.43
N TYR A 179 -19.05 -6.48 36.13
CA TYR A 179 -18.64 -5.26 36.83
C TYR A 179 -19.90 -4.56 37.38
N ALA A 180 -19.94 -4.26 38.68
CA ALA A 180 -21.19 -3.93 39.38
C ALA A 180 -21.12 -2.62 40.22
N PRO A 181 -21.11 -1.43 39.60
CA PRO A 181 -21.17 -0.16 40.31
C PRO A 181 -22.54 0.11 40.95
N VAL A 182 -22.53 0.74 42.13
CA VAL A 182 -23.76 1.23 42.81
C VAL A 182 -24.13 2.61 42.29
N ILE A 183 -25.38 2.80 41.84
CA ILE A 183 -25.92 4.06 41.33
C ILE A 183 -26.23 5.03 42.50
N ASN A 184 -25.17 5.64 43.03
CA ASN A 184 -25.22 6.64 44.10
C ASN A 184 -24.94 8.07 43.59
N TRP A 185 -25.22 8.31 42.30
CA TRP A 185 -25.04 9.61 41.66
C TRP A 185 -26.31 10.03 40.91
N SER A 186 -26.47 11.33 40.74
CA SER A 186 -27.47 11.93 39.84
C SER A 186 -26.77 12.63 38.69
N GLY A 187 -27.32 12.54 37.47
CA GLY A 187 -26.70 13.13 36.29
C GLY A 187 -25.78 12.18 35.53
N TRP A 188 -25.24 12.67 34.41
CA TRP A 188 -24.33 11.91 33.54
C TRP A 188 -22.98 11.64 34.20
N LYS A 189 -22.56 10.38 34.19
CA LYS A 189 -21.23 9.94 34.60
C LYS A 189 -20.67 8.99 33.54
N LYS A 190 -19.43 9.22 33.12
CA LYS A 190 -18.71 8.28 32.26
C LYS A 190 -18.19 7.13 33.12
N LEU A 191 -18.45 5.91 32.70
CA LEU A 191 -17.85 4.71 33.24
C LEU A 191 -16.82 4.23 32.22
N GLU A 192 -15.55 4.17 32.62
CA GLU A 192 -14.46 3.58 31.84
C GLU A 192 -13.98 2.36 32.61
N ILE A 193 -14.23 1.18 32.06
CA ILE A 193 -14.18 -0.09 32.78
C ILE A 193 -13.19 -0.99 32.07
N PRO A 194 -11.97 -1.16 32.59
CA PRO A 194 -11.04 -2.15 32.09
C PRO A 194 -11.65 -3.55 32.16
N VAL A 195 -11.44 -4.39 31.15
CA VAL A 195 -11.85 -5.81 31.13
C VAL A 195 -11.31 -6.55 32.35
N SER A 196 -10.10 -6.18 32.82
CA SER A 196 -9.49 -6.69 34.06
C SER A 196 -10.26 -6.35 35.35
N SER A 197 -11.21 -5.41 35.29
CA SER A 197 -12.08 -5.06 36.43
C SER A 197 -13.33 -5.94 36.51
N PHE A 198 -13.60 -6.77 35.50
CA PHE A 198 -14.71 -7.72 35.54
C PHE A 198 -14.31 -8.97 36.33
N SER A 199 -15.23 -9.43 37.18
CA SER A 199 -15.08 -10.67 37.95
C SER A 199 -15.97 -11.77 37.38
N ALA A 200 -15.46 -12.99 37.33
CA ALA A 200 -16.25 -14.16 36.96
C ALA A 200 -17.48 -14.33 37.88
N GLU A 201 -18.65 -14.52 37.27
CA GLU A 201 -19.91 -14.82 37.93
C GLU A 201 -20.29 -16.29 37.67
N GLY A 202 -20.15 -17.15 38.69
CA GLY A 202 -20.53 -18.58 38.61
C GLY A 202 -19.35 -19.52 38.37
N ILE A 203 -19.53 -20.54 37.51
CA ILE A 203 -18.55 -21.59 37.20
C ILE A 203 -17.74 -21.17 35.95
N ALA A 204 -16.98 -20.08 36.06
CA ALA A 204 -15.99 -19.76 35.03
C ALA A 204 -14.71 -20.57 35.28
N ASN A 205 -14.02 -20.97 34.22
CA ASN A 205 -12.75 -21.68 34.29
C ASN A 205 -11.57 -20.78 34.79
N GLY A 206 -11.82 -19.49 34.97
CA GLY A 206 -10.87 -18.48 35.46
C GLY A 206 -10.08 -17.77 34.36
N ILE A 207 -10.31 -18.11 33.09
CA ILE A 207 -9.65 -17.52 31.93
C ILE A 207 -10.67 -16.66 31.18
N PHE A 208 -10.42 -15.35 31.11
CA PHE A 208 -11.24 -14.43 30.31
C PHE A 208 -10.91 -14.62 28.82
N ASP A 209 -11.73 -15.36 28.09
CA ASP A 209 -11.58 -15.57 26.65
C ASP A 209 -12.41 -14.56 25.86
N LYS A 210 -11.76 -13.47 25.42
CA LYS A 210 -12.41 -12.40 24.63
C LYS A 210 -13.03 -12.92 23.34
N SER A 211 -12.54 -14.01 22.75
CA SER A 211 -13.07 -14.52 21.48
C SER A 211 -14.46 -15.15 21.61
N LYS A 212 -14.86 -15.51 22.83
CA LYS A 212 -16.11 -16.20 23.11
C LYS A 212 -17.24 -15.28 23.56
N ILE A 213 -16.96 -14.01 23.84
CA ILE A 213 -18.00 -13.07 24.28
C ILE A 213 -18.95 -12.77 23.12
N LYS A 214 -20.25 -13.03 23.34
CA LYS A 214 -21.33 -12.84 22.35
C LYS A 214 -22.45 -11.93 22.82
N ARG A 215 -22.46 -11.53 24.10
CA ARG A 215 -23.51 -10.66 24.67
C ARG A 215 -22.95 -9.58 25.59
N PHE A 216 -23.46 -8.36 25.42
CA PHE A 216 -23.29 -7.25 26.34
C PHE A 216 -24.60 -7.00 27.08
N THR A 217 -24.55 -7.04 28.41
CA THR A 217 -25.75 -7.07 29.24
C THR A 217 -25.71 -6.02 30.34
N LEU A 218 -26.82 -5.30 30.51
CA LEU A 218 -27.05 -4.35 31.59
C LEU A 218 -28.14 -4.89 32.51
N VAL A 219 -27.82 -5.13 33.78
CA VAL A 219 -28.79 -5.56 34.80
C VAL A 219 -28.84 -4.51 35.90
N ILE A 220 -30.05 -4.08 36.26
CA ILE A 220 -30.29 -3.25 37.42
C ILE A 220 -30.81 -4.15 38.54
N SER A 221 -30.06 -4.26 39.63
CA SER A 221 -30.37 -5.12 40.77
C SER A 221 -30.38 -4.33 42.07
N GLY A 222 -31.30 -4.66 42.98
CA GLY A 222 -31.34 -3.98 44.28
C GLY A 222 -32.69 -4.05 44.98
N ALA A 223 -32.64 -3.84 46.30
CA ALA A 223 -33.78 -3.94 47.20
C ALA A 223 -34.74 -2.75 47.15
N ASN A 224 -34.52 -1.76 46.27
CA ASN A 224 -35.37 -0.58 46.13
C ASN A 224 -36.35 -0.73 44.95
N PRO A 225 -37.62 -1.14 45.20
CA PRO A 225 -38.61 -1.44 44.16
C PRO A 225 -39.31 -0.17 43.62
N SER A 226 -38.60 0.96 43.56
CA SER A 226 -39.16 2.21 43.06
C SER A 226 -39.16 2.24 41.53
N ASN A 227 -40.26 2.70 40.94
CA ASN A 227 -40.27 3.09 39.53
C ASN A 227 -39.24 4.22 39.34
N SER A 228 -38.21 3.96 38.56
CA SER A 228 -37.11 4.88 38.32
C SER A 228 -36.66 4.83 36.87
N THR A 229 -35.81 5.78 36.49
CA THR A 229 -35.35 5.94 35.12
C THR A 229 -33.86 6.26 35.11
N ILE A 230 -33.08 5.48 34.36
CA ILE A 230 -31.71 5.83 33.98
C ILE A 230 -31.62 6.04 32.47
N TYR A 231 -30.54 6.66 32.03
CA TYR A 231 -30.22 6.83 30.61
C TYR A 231 -28.82 6.26 30.37
N VAL A 232 -28.65 5.53 29.28
CA VAL A 232 -27.37 4.98 28.85
C VAL A 232 -27.08 5.53 27.46
N ASP A 233 -25.84 5.92 27.25
CA ASP A 233 -25.40 6.57 26.02
C ASP A 233 -23.96 6.17 25.68
N ASP A 234 -23.64 6.15 24.38
CA ASP A 234 -22.27 6.05 23.85
C ASP A 234 -21.47 4.82 24.35
N ILE A 235 -22.06 3.63 24.21
CA ILE A 235 -21.43 2.37 24.63
C ILE A 235 -20.36 2.00 23.61
N THR A 236 -19.11 2.15 24.01
CA THR A 236 -17.93 2.00 23.16
C THR A 236 -16.97 0.99 23.77
N LEU A 237 -16.36 0.15 22.94
CA LEU A 237 -15.20 -0.63 23.33
C LEU A 237 -13.95 0.19 23.04
N THR A 238 -12.94 0.14 23.89
CA THR A 238 -11.70 0.88 23.64
C THR A 238 -10.49 0.02 23.92
N LEU A 239 -9.55 0.01 22.97
CA LEU A 239 -8.19 -0.44 23.18
C LEU A 239 -7.50 0.54 24.13
N LYS A 240 -6.92 0.08 25.24
CA LYS A 240 -6.02 0.94 26.03
C LYS A 240 -4.62 0.92 25.43
N LEU A 241 -4.49 1.30 24.15
CA LEU A 241 -3.19 1.44 23.50
C LEU A 241 -2.48 2.75 23.81
N SER A 242 -3.18 3.74 24.38
CA SER A 242 -2.60 5.06 24.68
C SER A 242 -1.38 5.03 25.61
N ASP A 243 -1.14 3.91 26.29
CA ASP A 243 0.00 3.70 27.18
C ASP A 243 1.07 2.74 26.59
N MET A 244 0.84 2.14 25.41
CA MET A 244 1.77 1.18 24.77
C MET A 244 2.80 1.93 23.94
N SER A 245 4.09 1.69 24.20
CA SER A 245 5.17 2.28 23.40
C SER A 245 5.14 1.78 21.96
N ASP A 246 5.77 2.49 21.03
CA ASP A 246 5.93 1.99 19.65
C ASP A 246 6.69 0.67 19.62
N GLU A 247 7.67 0.48 20.52
CA GLU A 247 8.40 -0.78 20.66
C GLU A 247 7.52 -1.96 21.06
N ASP A 248 6.63 -1.77 22.03
CA ASP A 248 5.70 -2.82 22.49
C ASP A 248 4.64 -3.10 21.41
N PHE A 249 4.19 -2.07 20.70
CA PHE A 249 3.25 -2.22 19.59
C PHE A 249 3.85 -3.02 18.44
N LEU A 250 5.08 -2.68 18.03
CA LEU A 250 5.80 -3.40 16.98
C LEU A 250 6.10 -4.84 17.38
N ASP A 251 6.48 -5.10 18.63
CA ASP A 251 6.65 -6.47 19.15
C ASP A 251 5.36 -7.30 19.05
N MET A 252 4.22 -6.69 19.38
CA MET A 252 2.91 -7.33 19.24
C MET A 252 2.59 -7.66 17.78
N VAL A 253 2.85 -6.72 16.85
CA VAL A 253 2.64 -6.93 15.41
C VAL A 253 3.50 -8.08 14.91
N GLU A 254 4.81 -8.04 15.14
CA GLU A 254 5.71 -9.09 14.65
C GLU A 254 5.41 -10.45 15.26
N HIS A 255 5.13 -10.52 16.57
CA HIS A 255 4.84 -11.80 17.21
C HIS A 255 3.50 -12.39 16.73
N ALA A 256 2.49 -11.54 16.49
CA ALA A 256 1.23 -11.98 15.91
C ALA A 256 1.46 -12.50 14.48
N THR A 257 2.16 -11.74 13.64
CA THR A 257 2.51 -12.13 12.27
C THR A 257 3.34 -13.41 12.20
N PHE A 258 4.31 -13.61 13.09
CA PHE A 258 5.11 -14.84 13.17
C PHE A 258 4.24 -16.10 13.29
N ASN A 259 3.09 -16.00 13.97
CA ASN A 259 2.19 -17.15 14.12
C ASN A 259 1.65 -17.65 12.78
N TYR A 260 1.61 -16.84 11.72
CA TYR A 260 1.31 -17.30 10.36
C TYR A 260 2.32 -18.36 9.92
N PHE A 261 3.60 -18.00 9.92
CA PHE A 261 4.69 -18.86 9.47
C PHE A 261 4.89 -20.09 10.34
N TRP A 262 4.49 -20.01 11.61
CA TRP A 262 4.57 -21.15 12.51
C TRP A 262 3.42 -22.14 12.33
N ASN A 263 2.18 -21.63 12.20
CA ASN A 263 0.96 -22.42 12.26
C ASN A 263 0.39 -22.82 10.89
N GLU A 264 0.54 -21.97 9.86
CA GLU A 264 0.14 -22.31 8.48
C GLU A 264 1.21 -23.12 7.74
N ALA A 265 2.21 -23.59 8.47
CA ALA A 265 3.24 -24.48 7.99
C ALA A 265 2.87 -25.95 8.24
N ASN A 266 3.06 -26.80 7.24
CA ASN A 266 3.02 -28.24 7.43
C ASN A 266 4.22 -28.67 8.28
N GLN A 267 3.94 -29.14 9.49
CA GLN A 267 4.94 -29.50 10.50
C GLN A 267 5.85 -30.66 10.08
N SER A 268 5.42 -31.50 9.13
CA SER A 268 6.17 -32.68 8.71
C SER A 268 7.21 -32.42 7.63
N ASN A 269 7.03 -31.37 6.83
CA ASN A 269 7.89 -31.06 5.68
C ASN A 269 8.30 -29.57 5.62
N GLY A 270 7.79 -28.74 6.52
CA GLY A 270 8.16 -27.33 6.65
C GLY A 270 7.67 -26.42 5.53
N LEU A 271 6.83 -26.91 4.60
CA LEU A 271 6.18 -26.09 3.58
C LEU A 271 5.13 -25.16 4.21
N ILE A 272 5.03 -23.94 3.70
CA ILE A 272 4.17 -22.87 4.26
C ILE A 272 3.12 -22.50 3.22
N ARG A 273 1.86 -22.39 3.65
CA ARG A 273 0.77 -21.97 2.76
C ARG A 273 1.03 -20.58 2.18
N ASP A 274 0.49 -20.34 1.00
CA ASP A 274 0.46 -19.02 0.38
C ASP A 274 -0.52 -18.08 1.11
N ARG A 275 -1.66 -18.64 1.52
CA ARG A 275 -2.78 -17.93 2.14
C ARG A 275 -3.30 -18.73 3.33
N SER A 276 -3.96 -18.07 4.26
CA SER A 276 -4.52 -18.74 5.46
C SER A 276 -5.77 -19.57 5.17
N THR A 277 -6.31 -19.55 3.93
CA THR A 277 -7.43 -20.44 3.57
C THR A 277 -7.04 -21.92 3.66
N PRO A 278 -7.95 -22.80 4.14
CA PRO A 278 -7.62 -24.22 4.36
C PRO A 278 -7.20 -25.00 3.10
N ASP A 279 -7.60 -24.55 1.91
CA ASP A 279 -7.32 -25.14 0.61
C ASP A 279 -6.11 -24.52 -0.11
N SER A 280 -5.49 -23.49 0.48
CA SER A 280 -4.35 -22.81 -0.10
C SER A 280 -3.14 -23.75 -0.27
N PRO A 281 -2.46 -23.75 -1.44
CA PRO A 281 -1.23 -24.47 -1.65
C PRO A 281 -0.06 -23.83 -0.90
N CYS A 282 1.11 -24.45 -0.99
CA CYS A 282 2.36 -23.81 -0.56
C CYS A 282 2.78 -22.77 -1.59
N SER A 283 3.20 -21.59 -1.15
CA SER A 283 3.99 -20.66 -1.96
C SER A 283 5.46 -20.77 -1.55
N ILE A 284 6.34 -20.94 -2.52
CA ILE A 284 7.78 -21.00 -2.22
C ILE A 284 8.35 -19.64 -1.79
N ALA A 285 7.75 -18.53 -2.22
CA ALA A 285 8.10 -17.20 -1.71
C ALA A 285 7.73 -17.05 -0.23
N ALA A 286 6.52 -17.50 0.16
CA ALA A 286 6.09 -17.52 1.57
C ALA A 286 7.02 -18.39 2.43
N VAL A 287 7.56 -19.49 1.90
CA VAL A 287 8.60 -20.28 2.58
C VAL A 287 9.89 -19.48 2.79
N GLY A 288 10.32 -18.70 1.80
CA GLY A 288 11.48 -17.80 1.93
C GLY A 288 11.34 -16.78 3.07
N PHE A 289 10.22 -16.06 3.09
CA PHE A 289 9.90 -15.16 4.20
C PHE A 289 9.82 -15.90 5.53
N GLY A 290 9.15 -17.06 5.57
CA GLY A 290 8.98 -17.85 6.79
C GLY A 290 10.28 -18.40 7.39
N LEU A 291 11.26 -18.77 6.56
CA LEU A 291 12.59 -19.16 7.06
C LEU A 291 13.27 -18.01 7.80
N SER A 292 13.14 -16.78 7.30
CA SER A 292 13.65 -15.58 7.97
C SER A 292 12.84 -15.23 9.22
N ALA A 293 11.52 -15.35 9.16
CA ALA A 293 10.64 -15.17 10.31
C ALA A 293 10.98 -16.11 11.48
N ILE A 294 11.37 -17.35 11.20
CA ILE A 294 11.83 -18.32 12.22
C ILE A 294 13.15 -17.86 12.87
N CYS A 295 14.08 -17.27 12.10
CA CYS A 295 15.33 -16.72 12.64
C CYS A 295 15.04 -15.56 13.59
N ILE A 296 14.15 -14.66 13.19
CA ILE A 296 13.68 -13.53 14.02
C ILE A 296 13.05 -14.06 15.32
N ALA A 297 12.09 -14.99 15.23
CA ALA A 297 11.39 -15.52 16.39
C ALA A 297 12.31 -16.24 17.39
N GLU A 298 13.39 -16.87 16.91
CA GLU A 298 14.43 -17.44 17.75
C GLU A 298 15.21 -16.34 18.49
N SER A 299 15.65 -15.30 17.78
CA SER A 299 16.42 -14.19 18.34
C SER A 299 15.60 -13.35 19.33
N ARG A 300 14.30 -13.22 19.08
CA ARG A 300 13.32 -12.60 19.99
C ARG A 300 12.97 -13.50 21.18
N GLY A 301 13.35 -14.77 21.16
CA GLY A 301 13.08 -15.74 22.22
C GLY A 301 11.63 -16.24 22.28
N TRP A 302 10.85 -16.08 21.21
CA TRP A 302 9.48 -16.60 21.11
C TRP A 302 9.47 -18.12 20.90
N ILE A 303 10.52 -18.65 20.28
CA ILE A 303 10.75 -20.09 20.10
C ILE A 303 12.18 -20.47 20.49
N ASP A 304 12.36 -21.71 20.96
CA ASP A 304 13.68 -22.23 21.31
C ASP A 304 14.54 -22.47 20.05
N ARG A 305 15.84 -22.13 20.12
CA ARG A 305 16.82 -22.37 19.04
C ARG A 305 16.80 -23.78 18.46
N ARG A 306 16.59 -24.78 19.32
CA ARG A 306 16.51 -26.19 18.91
C ARG A 306 15.30 -26.46 18.01
N ASP A 307 14.16 -25.86 18.34
CA ASP A 307 12.92 -26.09 17.61
C ASP A 307 12.87 -25.26 16.32
N ALA A 308 13.42 -24.05 16.35
CA ALA A 308 13.71 -23.25 15.16
C ALA A 308 14.63 -23.98 14.18
N SER A 309 15.79 -24.44 14.66
CA SER A 309 16.76 -25.18 13.85
C SER A 309 16.19 -26.48 13.27
N ARG A 310 15.36 -27.20 14.05
CA ARG A 310 14.67 -28.40 13.54
C ARG A 310 13.71 -28.05 12.40
N ARG A 311 12.90 -27.00 12.55
CA ARG A 311 11.95 -26.58 11.52
C ARG A 311 12.68 -26.23 10.22
N ILE A 312 13.69 -25.38 10.32
CA ILE A 312 14.51 -24.96 9.16
C ILE A 312 15.13 -26.18 8.49
N LEU A 313 15.78 -27.06 9.26
CA LEU A 313 16.42 -28.24 8.68
C LEU A 313 15.42 -29.14 7.94
N THR A 314 14.25 -29.40 8.53
CA THR A 314 13.17 -30.17 7.86
C THR A 314 12.71 -29.51 6.56
N THR A 315 12.56 -28.19 6.53
CA THR A 315 12.21 -27.46 5.30
C THR A 315 13.31 -27.60 4.24
N LEU A 316 14.58 -27.41 4.60
CA LEU A 316 15.70 -27.50 3.66
C LEU A 316 15.89 -28.92 3.12
N GLU A 317 15.77 -29.93 3.97
CA GLU A 317 15.79 -31.34 3.57
C GLU A 317 14.66 -31.65 2.57
N THR A 318 13.44 -31.18 2.86
CA THR A 318 12.28 -31.32 1.95
C THR A 318 12.56 -30.68 0.59
N LEU A 319 12.98 -29.41 0.56
CA LEU A 319 13.27 -28.71 -0.70
C LEU A 319 14.38 -29.39 -1.51
N ASN A 320 15.40 -29.90 -0.82
CA ASN A 320 16.50 -30.64 -1.43
C ASN A 320 16.02 -31.96 -2.04
N GLU A 321 15.16 -32.71 -1.34
CA GLU A 321 14.57 -33.94 -1.85
C GLU A 321 13.71 -33.70 -3.08
N LEU A 322 12.94 -32.59 -3.12
CA LEU A 322 12.13 -32.21 -4.29
C LEU A 322 12.99 -31.92 -5.52
N GLN A 323 14.13 -31.24 -5.36
CA GLN A 323 15.04 -30.95 -6.47
C GLN A 323 15.75 -32.19 -7.05
N GLN A 324 15.88 -33.25 -6.26
CA GLN A 324 16.56 -34.49 -6.69
C GLN A 324 15.64 -35.44 -7.47
N GLN A 325 14.34 -35.19 -7.53
CA GLN A 325 13.40 -36.04 -8.26
C GLN A 325 13.58 -35.89 -9.78
N GLU A 326 13.45 -37.00 -10.50
CA GLU A 326 13.66 -37.04 -11.97
C GLU A 326 12.55 -36.33 -12.78
N ASP A 327 11.42 -35.99 -12.16
CA ASP A 327 10.25 -35.44 -12.85
C ASP A 327 10.18 -33.91 -12.77
N GLU A 328 10.89 -33.25 -13.70
CA GLU A 328 10.97 -31.80 -13.79
C GLU A 328 9.61 -31.11 -14.05
N ASN A 329 8.61 -31.84 -14.55
CA ASN A 329 7.28 -31.27 -14.77
C ASN A 329 6.47 -31.10 -13.47
N ASN A 330 6.96 -31.70 -12.38
CA ASN A 330 6.24 -31.79 -11.12
C ASN A 330 6.96 -31.14 -9.95
N TYR A 331 8.29 -31.00 -9.94
CA TYR A 331 8.99 -30.57 -8.71
C TYR A 331 9.86 -29.34 -8.88
N SER A 332 10.75 -29.33 -9.87
CA SER A 332 11.66 -28.21 -10.12
C SER A 332 12.21 -28.30 -11.54
N LYS A 333 12.72 -27.18 -12.05
CA LYS A 333 13.41 -27.14 -13.34
C LYS A 333 14.70 -26.34 -13.18
N GLU A 334 15.84 -26.95 -13.50
CA GLU A 334 17.14 -26.25 -13.52
C GLU A 334 17.47 -25.55 -12.19
N GLY A 335 17.07 -26.18 -11.06
CA GLY A 335 17.20 -25.64 -9.71
C GLY A 335 16.14 -24.61 -9.31
N PHE A 336 15.29 -24.14 -10.23
CA PHE A 336 14.17 -23.26 -9.91
C PHE A 336 12.93 -24.05 -9.49
N PHE A 337 12.13 -23.47 -8.61
CA PHE A 337 10.91 -24.09 -8.09
C PHE A 337 9.66 -23.53 -8.79
N TYR A 338 8.62 -24.36 -8.83
CA TYR A 338 7.27 -23.91 -9.15
C TYR A 338 6.77 -22.94 -8.07
N HIS A 339 6.11 -21.86 -8.49
CA HIS A 339 5.54 -20.83 -7.62
C HIS A 339 4.67 -21.47 -6.53
N PHE A 340 3.69 -22.28 -6.96
CA PHE A 340 2.78 -23.00 -6.08
C PHE A 340 3.02 -24.50 -6.13
N ILE A 341 3.22 -25.09 -4.95
CA ILE A 341 3.36 -26.53 -4.79
C ILE A 341 2.36 -27.08 -3.78
N ASN A 342 1.96 -28.32 -3.97
CA ASN A 342 1.02 -29.00 -3.12
C ASN A 342 1.58 -29.15 -1.69
N MET A 343 0.84 -28.68 -0.68
CA MET A 343 1.27 -28.66 0.73
C MET A 343 1.74 -30.00 1.30
N SER A 344 1.26 -31.12 0.77
CA SER A 344 1.62 -32.45 1.25
C SER A 344 2.71 -33.13 0.41
N THR A 345 2.66 -32.95 -0.91
CA THR A 345 3.49 -33.72 -1.84
C THR A 345 4.63 -32.94 -2.47
N GLY A 346 4.61 -31.60 -2.39
CA GLY A 346 5.58 -30.71 -3.05
C GLY A 346 5.48 -30.70 -4.58
N LYS A 347 4.44 -31.31 -5.16
CA LYS A 347 4.20 -31.30 -6.61
C LYS A 347 3.61 -29.97 -7.07
N ARG A 348 3.92 -29.54 -8.29
CA ARG A 348 3.33 -28.41 -9.01
C ARG A 348 1.82 -28.38 -8.83
N GLU A 349 1.30 -27.25 -8.37
CA GLU A 349 -0.13 -27.01 -8.19
C GLU A 349 -0.65 -25.99 -9.22
N TRP A 350 -1.94 -26.05 -9.55
CA TRP A 350 -2.65 -25.09 -10.43
C TRP A 350 -2.02 -24.83 -11.81
N SER A 351 -1.24 -25.78 -12.32
CA SER A 351 -0.45 -25.59 -13.55
C SER A 351 0.39 -24.30 -13.51
N CYS A 352 0.82 -23.87 -12.32
CA CYS A 352 1.62 -22.67 -12.14
C CYS A 352 2.98 -22.80 -12.84
N GLU A 353 3.66 -21.68 -12.97
CA GLU A 353 4.98 -21.61 -13.55
C GLU A 353 6.10 -21.96 -12.57
N VAL A 354 7.24 -22.36 -13.12
CA VAL A 354 8.52 -22.12 -12.47
C VAL A 354 8.77 -20.62 -12.51
N SER A 355 8.89 -20.00 -11.34
CA SER A 355 9.00 -18.55 -11.18
C SER A 355 10.41 -18.15 -10.76
N SER A 356 11.02 -17.23 -11.52
CA SER A 356 12.36 -16.75 -11.21
C SER A 356 12.39 -15.86 -9.97
N ILE A 357 11.38 -14.99 -9.81
CA ILE A 357 11.31 -14.10 -8.64
C ILE A 357 10.99 -14.85 -7.35
N ASP A 358 10.02 -15.77 -7.36
CA ASP A 358 9.66 -16.50 -6.15
C ASP A 358 10.82 -17.40 -5.70
N THR A 359 11.52 -18.03 -6.64
CA THR A 359 12.74 -18.80 -6.33
C THR A 359 13.80 -17.91 -5.70
N ALA A 360 13.98 -16.67 -6.17
CA ALA A 360 14.92 -15.73 -5.57
C ALA A 360 14.53 -15.36 -4.12
N LEU A 361 13.25 -15.11 -3.84
CA LEU A 361 12.75 -14.84 -2.49
C LEU A 361 12.94 -16.06 -1.57
N LEU A 362 12.70 -17.28 -2.08
CA LEU A 362 13.02 -18.52 -1.37
C LEU A 362 14.52 -18.59 -1.03
N MET A 363 15.39 -18.36 -2.01
CA MET A 363 16.84 -18.42 -1.81
C MET A 363 17.33 -17.36 -0.81
N ALA A 364 16.73 -16.17 -0.79
CA ALA A 364 17.05 -15.14 0.20
C ALA A 364 16.82 -15.65 1.64
N GLY A 365 15.65 -16.25 1.89
CA GLY A 365 15.34 -16.87 3.19
C GLY A 365 16.25 -18.04 3.55
N ILE A 366 16.59 -18.89 2.58
CA ILE A 366 17.49 -20.03 2.78
C ILE A 366 18.90 -19.57 3.15
N LEU A 367 19.44 -18.57 2.46
CA LEU A 367 20.76 -18.03 2.72
C LEU A 367 20.81 -17.32 4.08
N HIS A 368 19.78 -16.54 4.42
CA HIS A 368 19.65 -15.94 5.75
C HIS A 368 19.66 -17.00 6.85
N ALA A 369 18.85 -18.05 6.74
CA ALA A 369 18.84 -19.16 7.69
C ALA A 369 20.20 -19.89 7.78
N GLY A 370 20.92 -19.97 6.66
CA GLY A 370 22.28 -20.53 6.60
C GLY A 370 23.31 -19.71 7.38
N GLU A 371 23.21 -18.38 7.35
CA GLU A 371 24.07 -17.49 8.13
C GLU A 371 23.66 -17.46 9.62
N HIS A 372 22.36 -17.42 9.91
CA HIS A 372 21.81 -17.39 11.27
C HIS A 372 22.18 -18.65 12.08
N PHE A 373 22.11 -19.82 11.44
CA PHE A 373 22.43 -21.11 12.05
C PHE A 373 23.77 -21.68 11.54
N LYS A 374 24.75 -20.83 11.22
CA LYS A 374 26.04 -21.24 10.62
C LYS A 374 26.84 -22.26 11.44
N GLU A 375 26.58 -22.39 12.73
CA GLU A 375 27.15 -23.43 13.60
C GLU A 375 26.57 -24.82 13.33
N ASN A 376 25.35 -24.90 12.78
CA ASN A 376 24.73 -26.14 12.33
C ASN A 376 25.19 -26.46 10.90
N GLU A 377 26.14 -27.39 10.79
CA GLU A 377 26.72 -27.80 9.51
C GLU A 377 25.67 -28.26 8.50
N SER A 378 24.64 -29.00 8.90
CA SER A 378 23.61 -29.48 7.96
C SER A 378 22.80 -28.33 7.37
N ILE A 379 22.41 -27.34 8.17
CA ILE A 379 21.68 -26.16 7.68
C ILE A 379 22.58 -25.36 6.75
N ARG A 380 23.82 -25.06 7.18
CA ARG A 380 24.76 -24.27 6.38
C ARG A 380 25.05 -24.90 5.02
N GLU A 381 25.34 -26.20 4.98
CA GLU A 381 25.66 -26.89 3.72
C GLU A 381 24.41 -27.04 2.83
N LEU A 382 23.24 -27.38 3.37
CA LEU A 382 22.01 -27.46 2.56
C LEU A 382 21.60 -26.10 1.99
N SER A 383 21.72 -25.02 2.78
CA SER A 383 21.44 -23.67 2.30
C SER A 383 22.32 -23.30 1.10
N LYS A 384 23.61 -23.62 1.20
CA LYS A 384 24.56 -23.44 0.10
C LYS A 384 24.21 -24.30 -1.10
N GLU A 385 23.99 -25.60 -0.91
CA GLU A 385 23.71 -26.53 -2.00
C GLU A 385 22.44 -26.16 -2.78
N LEU A 386 21.37 -25.75 -2.09
CA LEU A 386 20.11 -25.35 -2.72
C LEU A 386 20.31 -24.11 -3.61
N TYR A 387 21.03 -23.10 -3.12
CA TYR A 387 21.32 -21.90 -3.88
C TYR A 387 22.27 -22.16 -5.06
N GLU A 388 23.32 -22.96 -4.85
CA GLU A 388 24.28 -23.32 -5.90
C GLU A 388 23.68 -24.18 -7.02
N ARG A 389 22.52 -24.82 -6.80
CA ARG A 389 21.80 -25.57 -7.83
C ARG A 389 21.02 -24.69 -8.81
N VAL A 390 20.71 -23.44 -8.46
CA VAL A 390 19.88 -22.57 -9.30
C VAL A 390 20.65 -22.12 -10.55
N ASN A 391 20.16 -22.50 -11.73
CA ASN A 391 20.83 -22.25 -13.00
C ASN A 391 20.43 -20.89 -13.62
N TRP A 392 20.93 -19.79 -13.06
CA TRP A 392 20.57 -18.44 -13.53
C TRP A 392 20.95 -18.19 -15.00
N THR A 393 22.05 -18.80 -15.48
CA THR A 393 22.43 -18.76 -16.90
C THR A 393 21.33 -19.30 -17.81
N TRP A 394 20.63 -20.36 -17.40
CA TRP A 394 19.53 -20.94 -18.17
C TRP A 394 18.33 -19.99 -18.23
N MET A 395 17.94 -19.39 -17.11
CA MET A 395 16.80 -18.46 -17.04
C MET A 395 17.08 -17.14 -17.78
N LEU A 396 18.35 -16.74 -17.93
CA LEU A 396 18.78 -15.61 -18.77
C LEU A 396 18.58 -15.89 -20.27
N ASN A 397 18.60 -17.16 -20.67
CA ASN A 397 18.28 -17.64 -22.02
C ASN A 397 19.10 -16.97 -23.15
N GLY A 398 20.36 -16.66 -22.88
CA GLY A 398 21.24 -15.99 -23.84
C GLY A 398 20.89 -14.52 -24.14
N THR A 399 20.01 -13.92 -23.33
CA THR A 399 19.72 -12.48 -23.35
C THR A 399 20.54 -11.74 -22.29
N ASP A 400 20.25 -10.46 -22.06
CA ASP A 400 20.88 -9.68 -20.98
C ASP A 400 19.98 -9.56 -19.73
N THR A 401 18.72 -9.97 -19.83
CA THR A 401 17.73 -9.92 -18.74
C THR A 401 17.21 -11.32 -18.40
N ILE A 402 16.68 -11.50 -17.20
CA ILE A 402 16.21 -12.81 -16.73
C ILE A 402 14.74 -13.00 -17.15
N ALA A 403 14.41 -14.17 -17.70
CA ALA A 403 13.03 -14.51 -18.03
C ALA A 403 12.17 -14.59 -16.76
N MET A 404 10.92 -14.14 -16.86
CA MET A 404 10.01 -14.13 -15.69
C MET A 404 9.64 -15.54 -15.26
N LYS A 405 9.42 -16.43 -16.22
CA LYS A 405 8.90 -17.76 -15.93
C LYS A 405 9.20 -18.81 -16.99
N TRP A 406 9.01 -20.07 -16.59
CA TRP A 406 8.99 -21.25 -17.46
C TRP A 406 7.79 -22.14 -17.15
N THR A 407 7.20 -22.77 -18.17
CA THR A 407 6.20 -23.83 -17.98
C THR A 407 6.56 -25.07 -18.82
N PRO A 408 6.21 -26.29 -18.37
CA PRO A 408 6.31 -27.50 -19.18
C PRO A 408 5.60 -27.40 -20.54
N GLU A 409 4.50 -26.65 -20.57
CA GLU A 409 3.64 -26.53 -21.74
C GLU A 409 4.24 -25.62 -22.81
N ASP A 410 4.82 -24.48 -22.40
CA ASP A 410 5.21 -23.40 -23.33
C ASP A 410 6.72 -23.12 -23.36
N GLY A 411 7.48 -23.70 -22.42
CA GLY A 411 8.90 -23.39 -22.26
C GLY A 411 9.13 -22.06 -21.55
N LEU A 412 10.28 -21.41 -21.84
CA LEU A 412 10.62 -20.11 -21.25
C LEU A 412 9.71 -19.03 -21.84
N SER A 413 9.17 -18.18 -20.96
CA SER A 413 8.25 -17.12 -21.37
C SER A 413 8.93 -16.05 -22.22
N PRO A 414 8.17 -15.31 -23.06
CA PRO A 414 8.70 -14.16 -23.79
C PRO A 414 8.88 -12.91 -22.90
N GLY A 415 8.40 -12.93 -21.65
CA GLY A 415 8.51 -11.83 -20.70
C GLY A 415 9.82 -11.88 -19.92
N TYR A 416 10.50 -10.74 -19.83
CA TYR A 416 11.78 -10.60 -19.14
C TYR A 416 11.72 -9.45 -18.14
N TRP A 417 12.48 -9.58 -17.06
CA TRP A 417 12.54 -8.58 -16.00
C TRP A 417 13.34 -7.35 -16.43
N TYR A 418 12.67 -6.21 -16.51
CA TYR A 418 13.27 -4.88 -16.56
C TYR A 418 12.79 -4.11 -15.34
N GLY A 419 13.67 -3.35 -14.70
CA GLY A 419 13.33 -2.57 -13.51
C GLY A 419 12.46 -1.34 -13.82
N TYR A 420 12.20 -0.47 -12.86
CA TYR A 420 12.30 -0.76 -11.44
C TYR A 420 11.11 -1.64 -11.02
N ASN A 421 11.37 -2.70 -10.25
CA ASN A 421 10.38 -3.62 -9.70
C ASN A 421 11.02 -4.51 -8.61
N GLU A 422 10.28 -5.47 -8.08
CA GLU A 422 10.69 -6.38 -7.01
C GLU A 422 11.90 -7.28 -7.35
N ALA A 423 12.29 -7.36 -8.62
CA ALA A 423 13.31 -8.29 -9.11
C ALA A 423 14.77 -7.87 -8.82
N MET A 424 15.01 -6.81 -8.05
CA MET A 424 16.36 -6.37 -7.69
C MET A 424 17.16 -7.49 -6.98
N ILE A 425 16.55 -8.13 -5.98
CA ILE A 425 17.16 -9.27 -5.27
C ILE A 425 17.41 -10.48 -6.18
N LEU A 426 16.54 -10.71 -7.18
CA LEU A 426 16.72 -11.75 -8.19
C LEU A 426 18.03 -11.53 -8.97
N TYR A 427 18.29 -10.30 -9.43
CA TYR A 427 19.53 -10.00 -10.15
C TYR A 427 20.77 -10.12 -9.27
N LEU A 428 20.73 -9.64 -8.03
CA LEU A 428 21.87 -9.76 -7.11
C LEU A 428 22.18 -11.24 -6.79
N LEU A 429 21.15 -12.06 -6.55
CA LEU A 429 21.34 -13.50 -6.36
C LEU A 429 21.84 -14.20 -7.64
N ALA A 430 21.39 -13.78 -8.81
CA ALA A 430 21.85 -14.35 -10.08
C ALA A 430 23.31 -13.98 -10.40
N ILE A 431 23.73 -12.78 -10.03
CA ILE A 431 25.11 -12.32 -10.17
C ILE A 431 26.04 -13.01 -9.17
N GLY A 432 25.60 -13.14 -7.91
CA GLY A 432 26.40 -13.69 -6.82
C GLY A 432 26.64 -15.20 -6.89
N SER A 433 25.93 -15.90 -7.79
CA SER A 433 25.98 -17.36 -7.88
C SER A 433 27.38 -17.86 -8.24
N PRO A 434 27.96 -18.80 -7.47
CA PRO A 434 29.31 -19.31 -7.75
C PRO A 434 29.36 -20.40 -8.83
N THR A 435 28.21 -20.98 -9.21
CA THR A 435 28.10 -22.16 -10.07
C THR A 435 27.46 -21.85 -11.42
N HIS A 436 26.36 -21.10 -11.42
CA HIS A 436 25.58 -20.79 -12.61
C HIS A 436 25.23 -19.30 -12.71
N PRO A 437 26.20 -18.36 -12.57
CA PRO A 437 25.90 -16.94 -12.59
C PRO A 437 25.42 -16.47 -13.96
N VAL A 438 24.85 -15.26 -14.00
CA VAL A 438 24.73 -14.53 -15.27
C VAL A 438 26.15 -14.33 -15.87
N PRO A 439 26.35 -14.55 -17.19
CA PRO A 439 27.71 -14.56 -17.77
C PRO A 439 28.44 -13.22 -17.70
N ASP A 440 27.70 -12.11 -17.70
CA ASP A 440 28.24 -10.75 -17.61
C ASP A 440 27.44 -9.97 -16.53
N PRO A 441 27.91 -9.99 -15.27
CA PRO A 441 27.26 -9.34 -14.14
C PRO A 441 26.83 -7.91 -14.39
N LYS A 442 27.78 -7.06 -14.81
CA LYS A 442 27.55 -5.63 -15.00
C LYS A 442 26.57 -5.40 -16.14
N ARG A 443 26.72 -6.11 -17.25
CA ARG A 443 25.79 -5.98 -18.39
C ARG A 443 24.37 -6.41 -18.03
N SER A 444 24.20 -7.47 -17.25
CA SER A 444 22.87 -7.91 -16.81
C SER A 444 22.23 -6.93 -15.84
N TRP A 445 22.99 -6.38 -14.89
CA TRP A 445 22.53 -5.32 -14.00
C TRP A 445 22.10 -4.07 -14.79
N ASP A 446 22.93 -3.63 -15.74
CA ASP A 446 22.68 -2.47 -16.59
C ASP A 446 21.45 -2.66 -17.49
N ALA A 447 21.23 -3.88 -17.96
CA ALA A 447 20.07 -4.24 -18.75
C ALA A 447 18.78 -4.20 -17.93
N TRP A 448 18.82 -4.69 -16.68
CA TRP A 448 17.69 -4.55 -15.75
C TRP A 448 17.39 -3.08 -15.43
N ALA A 449 18.42 -2.27 -15.15
CA ALA A 449 18.28 -0.84 -14.86
C ALA A 449 17.97 0.04 -16.09
N SER A 450 17.93 -0.52 -17.30
CA SER A 450 17.84 0.24 -18.57
C SER A 450 16.53 1.03 -18.80
N THR A 451 15.56 0.87 -17.92
CA THR A 451 14.26 1.56 -17.90
C THR A 451 14.27 2.78 -16.98
N TYR A 452 15.28 2.93 -16.13
CA TYR A 452 15.34 4.03 -15.17
C TYR A 452 15.40 5.36 -15.91
N GLY A 453 14.64 6.34 -15.42
CA GLY A 453 14.47 7.64 -16.09
C GLY A 453 13.46 7.68 -17.25
N LYS A 454 12.82 6.56 -17.64
CA LYS A 454 11.70 6.59 -18.61
C LYS A 454 10.37 6.76 -17.88
N GLY A 455 9.91 8.01 -17.70
CA GLY A 455 8.54 8.30 -17.25
C GLY A 455 8.36 9.09 -15.95
N CYS A 456 9.39 9.79 -15.43
CA CYS A 456 9.27 10.56 -14.20
C CYS A 456 8.57 11.93 -14.36
N GLY A 457 7.75 12.31 -13.38
CA GLY A 457 7.06 13.61 -13.27
C GLY A 457 5.67 13.50 -12.64
N LYS A 458 5.24 14.52 -11.88
CA LYS A 458 3.87 14.58 -11.34
C LYS A 458 2.93 15.14 -12.38
N MET A 459 1.92 14.36 -12.80
CA MET A 459 0.79 14.88 -13.56
C MET A 459 -0.02 15.80 -12.64
N ILE A 460 -0.24 17.04 -13.10
CA ILE A 460 -1.03 18.03 -12.36
C ILE A 460 -2.46 18.05 -12.87
N ASP A 461 -2.62 18.00 -14.19
CA ASP A 461 -3.92 17.94 -14.86
C ASP A 461 -3.71 17.47 -16.31
N ASP A 462 -4.23 16.30 -16.68
CA ASP A 462 -4.21 15.79 -18.05
C ASP A 462 -5.48 16.18 -18.83
N PHE A 463 -6.48 16.80 -18.17
CA PHE A 463 -7.77 17.25 -18.71
C PHE A 463 -8.67 16.14 -19.26
N GLU A 464 -8.33 14.88 -19.05
CA GLU A 464 -8.98 13.72 -19.67
C GLU A 464 -10.36 13.37 -19.08
N ASP A 465 -10.66 13.87 -17.89
CA ASP A 465 -11.97 13.74 -17.23
C ASP A 465 -12.97 14.84 -17.64
N ALA A 466 -12.53 15.80 -18.48
CA ALA A 466 -13.28 16.99 -18.87
C ALA A 466 -13.74 17.86 -17.69
N ASP A 467 -13.19 17.66 -16.49
CA ASP A 467 -13.41 18.51 -15.34
C ASP A 467 -12.40 19.65 -15.31
N LEU A 468 -12.91 20.87 -15.17
CA LEU A 468 -12.10 22.08 -15.05
C LEU A 468 -12.41 22.82 -13.75
N SER A 469 -13.01 22.13 -12.76
CA SER A 469 -13.47 22.70 -11.49
C SER A 469 -12.32 23.28 -10.66
N ASP A 470 -11.13 22.68 -10.75
CA ASP A 470 -9.88 23.16 -10.15
C ASP A 470 -9.35 24.45 -10.78
N TRP A 471 -9.89 24.86 -11.94
CA TRP A 471 -9.48 26.05 -12.67
C TRP A 471 -10.46 27.20 -12.53
N HIS A 472 -9.90 28.37 -12.30
CA HIS A 472 -10.66 29.58 -12.04
C HIS A 472 -10.24 30.67 -13.01
N SER A 473 -11.22 31.26 -13.71
CA SER A 473 -10.99 32.40 -14.59
C SER A 473 -11.04 33.72 -13.82
N PHE A 474 -10.27 34.71 -14.30
CA PHE A 474 -10.39 36.09 -13.85
C PHE A 474 -10.31 37.05 -15.03
N THR A 475 -11.03 38.16 -14.95
CA THR A 475 -11.03 39.23 -15.97
C THR A 475 -11.19 40.61 -15.34
N ASN A 476 -10.88 41.65 -16.10
CA ASN A 476 -11.30 43.02 -15.80
C ASN A 476 -12.49 43.45 -16.68
N SER A 477 -13.00 44.67 -16.48
CA SER A 477 -14.22 45.17 -17.15
C SER A 477 -14.12 45.33 -18.68
N SER A 478 -12.93 45.21 -19.26
CA SER A 478 -12.69 45.38 -20.70
C SER A 478 -12.26 44.10 -21.43
N ALA A 479 -12.08 42.99 -20.70
CA ALA A 479 -11.62 41.72 -21.25
C ALA A 479 -12.60 40.58 -20.91
N SER A 480 -12.55 39.49 -21.66
CA SER A 480 -13.29 38.26 -21.36
C SER A 480 -12.36 37.04 -21.44
N ILE A 481 -12.67 36.02 -20.65
CA ILE A 481 -12.07 34.70 -20.75
C ILE A 481 -13.06 33.65 -20.27
N SER A 482 -13.10 32.50 -20.93
CA SER A 482 -13.87 31.34 -20.52
C SER A 482 -13.10 30.06 -20.82
N ILE A 483 -13.23 29.10 -19.91
CA ILE A 483 -12.66 27.76 -20.05
C ILE A 483 -13.78 26.75 -20.30
N SER A 484 -13.49 25.75 -21.12
CA SER A 484 -14.39 24.63 -21.38
C SER A 484 -13.58 23.40 -21.82
N PRO A 485 -14.03 22.18 -21.51
CA PRO A 485 -13.38 20.99 -22.05
C PRO A 485 -13.54 20.93 -23.58
N SER A 486 -12.56 20.37 -24.26
CA SER A 486 -12.58 20.24 -25.72
C SER A 486 -11.87 19.00 -26.23
N ASN A 487 -12.51 18.33 -27.18
CA ASN A 487 -11.96 17.16 -27.87
C ASN A 487 -10.85 17.49 -28.89
N ASN A 488 -10.46 18.76 -28.99
CA ASN A 488 -9.25 19.13 -29.73
C ASN A 488 -8.06 18.99 -28.79
N SER A 489 -7.62 17.76 -28.56
CA SER A 489 -6.53 17.38 -27.64
C SER A 489 -5.23 17.09 -28.39
N LYS A 490 -4.10 17.21 -27.70
CA LYS A 490 -2.78 16.78 -28.17
C LYS A 490 -2.50 15.34 -27.79
N ILE A 491 -2.81 14.96 -26.54
CA ILE A 491 -2.61 13.63 -25.98
C ILE A 491 -3.89 13.27 -25.23
N GLY A 492 -4.53 12.17 -25.64
CA GLY A 492 -5.82 11.76 -25.08
C GLY A 492 -7.03 12.30 -25.85
N ASP A 493 -8.16 12.34 -25.15
CA ASP A 493 -9.49 12.63 -25.67
C ASP A 493 -9.91 14.08 -25.38
N TYR A 494 -9.36 14.74 -24.36
CA TYR A 494 -9.78 16.08 -23.93
C TYR A 494 -8.60 17.03 -23.69
N SER A 495 -8.93 18.30 -23.60
CA SER A 495 -8.00 19.41 -23.33
C SER A 495 -8.81 20.57 -22.79
N MET A 496 -8.15 21.54 -22.16
CA MET A 496 -8.80 22.79 -21.80
C MET A 496 -8.80 23.75 -22.98
N ARG A 497 -9.99 24.05 -23.51
CA ARG A 497 -10.19 25.19 -24.43
C ARG A 497 -10.33 26.48 -23.64
N ILE A 498 -9.56 27.48 -24.02
CA ILE A 498 -9.57 28.83 -23.44
C ILE A 498 -9.96 29.82 -24.54
N ASP A 499 -11.18 30.33 -24.48
CA ASP A 499 -11.63 31.44 -25.32
C ASP A 499 -11.37 32.75 -24.60
N TYR A 500 -10.77 33.74 -25.28
CA TYR A 500 -10.42 35.01 -24.66
C TYR A 500 -10.55 36.22 -25.59
N HIS A 501 -10.72 37.39 -24.98
CA HIS A 501 -10.71 38.71 -25.61
C HIS A 501 -9.89 39.68 -24.75
N ILE A 502 -8.94 40.38 -25.37
CA ILE A 502 -8.15 41.43 -24.71
C ILE A 502 -8.78 42.80 -24.97
N GLY A 503 -8.95 43.59 -23.91
CA GLY A 503 -9.52 44.92 -23.96
C GLY A 503 -8.55 46.03 -24.41
N TYR A 504 -9.12 47.13 -24.92
CA TYR A 504 -8.37 48.27 -25.45
C TYR A 504 -7.58 49.05 -24.36
N ASN A 505 -6.31 49.36 -24.65
CA ASN A 505 -5.51 50.39 -23.96
C ASN A 505 -5.47 50.33 -22.42
N THR A 506 -5.37 49.14 -21.83
CA THR A 506 -5.04 49.01 -20.40
C THR A 506 -3.79 48.15 -20.24
N GLY A 507 -2.69 48.75 -19.78
CA GLY A 507 -1.51 47.97 -19.41
C GLY A 507 -1.81 47.13 -18.16
N GLY A 508 -1.46 45.85 -18.15
CA GLY A 508 -1.65 44.95 -17.00
C GLY A 508 -2.24 43.58 -17.36
N GLU A 509 -2.45 42.74 -16.35
CA GLU A 509 -3.06 41.41 -16.46
C GLU A 509 -4.59 41.56 -16.57
N GLN A 510 -5.13 41.48 -17.79
CA GLN A 510 -6.55 41.77 -18.03
C GLN A 510 -7.44 40.52 -17.94
N CYS A 511 -6.95 39.37 -18.38
CA CYS A 511 -7.62 38.10 -18.22
C CYS A 511 -6.64 36.93 -18.10
N GLY A 512 -7.07 35.88 -17.43
CA GLY A 512 -6.28 34.67 -17.22
C GLY A 512 -7.05 33.60 -16.46
N ILE A 513 -6.38 32.49 -16.21
CA ILE A 513 -6.89 31.35 -15.45
C ILE A 513 -5.84 30.92 -14.43
N TYR A 514 -6.27 30.36 -13.31
CA TYR A 514 -5.37 29.84 -12.29
C TYR A 514 -5.95 28.60 -11.63
N MET A 515 -5.08 27.82 -11.01
CA MET A 515 -5.42 26.72 -10.11
C MET A 515 -4.62 26.86 -8.82
N ASP A 516 -5.22 26.47 -7.70
CA ASP A 516 -4.58 26.44 -6.38
C ASP A 516 -4.14 24.98 -6.08
N LYS A 517 -2.84 24.71 -5.91
CA LYS A 517 -2.28 23.38 -5.55
C LYS A 517 -1.00 23.53 -4.74
N ASN A 518 -0.87 22.78 -3.64
CA ASN A 518 0.24 22.88 -2.68
C ASN A 518 1.34 21.82 -2.90
N THR A 519 1.91 21.68 -4.11
CA THR A 519 2.89 20.60 -4.37
C THR A 519 3.91 20.92 -5.47
N TRP A 520 4.93 21.73 -5.14
CA TRP A 520 5.93 22.19 -6.13
C TRP A 520 7.39 22.02 -5.67
N ALA A 521 7.61 21.64 -4.41
CA ALA A 521 8.92 21.61 -3.75
C ALA A 521 10.00 20.82 -4.52
N ASN A 522 9.59 19.78 -5.24
CA ASN A 522 10.49 18.76 -5.77
C ASN A 522 10.81 18.91 -7.27
N TYR A 523 10.11 19.78 -7.99
CA TYR A 523 10.18 19.79 -9.46
C TYR A 523 11.13 20.86 -10.01
N GLY A 524 11.82 20.53 -11.09
CA GLY A 524 12.76 21.44 -11.78
C GLY A 524 12.16 22.18 -12.96
N ASN A 525 11.05 21.67 -13.51
CA ASN A 525 10.42 22.16 -14.74
C ASN A 525 8.89 22.16 -14.62
N VAL A 526 8.26 22.95 -15.49
CA VAL A 526 6.84 22.89 -15.83
C VAL A 526 6.71 22.38 -17.26
N SER A 527 5.92 21.33 -17.50
CA SER A 527 5.58 20.84 -18.85
C SER A 527 4.10 20.95 -19.14
N LEU A 528 3.75 21.48 -20.31
CA LEU A 528 2.38 21.49 -20.83
C LEU A 528 2.39 21.65 -22.35
N TRP A 529 1.34 21.19 -23.01
CA TRP A 529 1.08 21.49 -24.42
C TRP A 529 0.18 22.71 -24.54
N VAL A 530 0.50 23.57 -25.52
CA VAL A 530 -0.32 24.75 -25.84
C VAL A 530 -0.59 24.83 -27.33
N TYR A 531 -1.86 24.86 -27.71
CA TYR A 531 -2.27 25.16 -29.08
C TYR A 531 -2.36 26.67 -29.29
N GLY A 532 -1.58 27.21 -30.22
CA GLY A 532 -1.48 28.65 -30.46
C GLY A 532 -2.55 29.18 -31.44
N ASP A 533 -2.86 30.46 -31.30
CA ASP A 533 -3.85 31.19 -32.13
C ASP A 533 -3.24 32.17 -33.13
N ASN A 534 -1.90 32.33 -33.12
CA ASN A 534 -1.15 33.30 -33.92
C ASN A 534 -1.60 34.76 -33.75
N SER A 535 -2.17 35.10 -32.60
CA SER A 535 -2.62 36.46 -32.26
C SER A 535 -1.47 37.47 -32.09
N ASN A 536 -0.23 36.99 -31.90
CA ASN A 536 0.91 37.77 -31.38
C ASN A 536 0.68 38.40 -29.99
N ASN A 537 -0.37 37.98 -29.27
CA ASN A 537 -0.46 38.23 -27.83
C ASN A 537 0.63 37.41 -27.10
N THR A 538 0.87 37.69 -25.83
CA THR A 538 1.87 37.04 -24.98
C THR A 538 1.18 36.12 -24.00
N LEU A 539 1.58 34.84 -24.01
CA LEU A 539 1.28 33.87 -22.98
C LEU A 539 2.25 34.10 -21.82
N ARG A 540 1.73 34.43 -20.63
CA ARG A 540 2.49 34.52 -19.39
C ARG A 540 2.07 33.38 -18.47
N ILE A 541 3.03 32.61 -17.98
CA ILE A 541 2.86 31.58 -16.96
C ILE A 541 3.44 32.11 -15.65
N LYS A 542 2.71 31.95 -14.55
CA LYS A 542 3.13 32.38 -13.21
C LYS A 542 3.12 31.26 -12.20
N LEU A 543 4.10 31.29 -11.31
CA LEU A 543 4.16 30.53 -10.06
C LEU A 543 4.07 31.51 -8.89
N GLU A 544 3.13 31.32 -7.98
CA GLU A 544 2.88 32.25 -6.87
C GLU A 544 3.10 31.55 -5.52
N GLU A 545 4.03 32.08 -4.70
CA GLU A 545 4.42 31.55 -3.37
C GLU A 545 3.39 31.84 -2.26
N SER A 546 2.28 32.49 -2.61
CA SER A 546 1.05 32.72 -1.83
C SER A 546 0.31 33.90 -2.44
N ARG A 547 -0.97 34.14 -2.06
CA ARG A 547 -1.74 35.33 -2.50
C ARG A 547 -1.07 36.68 -2.18
N VAL A 548 -0.12 36.70 -1.25
CA VAL A 548 0.68 37.89 -0.86
C VAL A 548 2.19 37.62 -0.98
N GLY A 549 2.56 36.55 -1.68
CA GLY A 549 3.92 36.03 -1.83
C GLY A 549 4.67 36.66 -3.00
N GLU A 550 5.84 36.11 -3.31
CA GLU A 550 6.53 36.42 -4.56
C GLU A 550 5.87 35.70 -5.74
N HIS A 551 5.83 36.36 -6.89
CA HIS A 551 5.31 35.81 -8.13
C HIS A 551 6.46 35.68 -9.12
N TRP A 552 6.52 34.56 -9.81
CA TRP A 552 7.58 34.22 -10.74
C TRP A 552 7.00 34.03 -12.13
N ILE A 553 7.55 34.70 -13.14
CA ILE A 553 6.93 34.81 -14.47
C ILE A 553 7.81 34.22 -15.58
N TYR A 554 7.18 33.51 -16.51
CA TYR A 554 7.73 33.10 -17.79
C TYR A 554 6.80 33.58 -18.91
N GLU A 555 7.36 34.06 -20.03
CA GLU A 555 6.58 34.66 -21.12
C GLU A 555 6.99 34.11 -22.48
N SER A 556 6.00 33.91 -23.36
CA SER A 556 6.21 33.52 -24.75
C SER A 556 5.16 34.15 -25.67
N PRO A 557 5.52 34.68 -26.85
CA PRO A 557 4.55 35.24 -27.80
C PRO A 557 3.76 34.14 -28.52
N LEU A 558 2.43 34.24 -28.56
CA LEU A 558 1.49 33.37 -29.28
C LEU A 558 1.50 33.66 -30.79
N ASN A 559 2.56 33.23 -31.49
CA ASN A 559 2.79 33.50 -32.92
C ASN A 559 2.83 32.22 -33.79
N TRP A 560 2.08 31.20 -33.39
CA TRP A 560 1.99 29.90 -34.07
C TRP A 560 0.54 29.39 -34.10
N THR A 561 0.21 28.43 -34.98
CA THR A 561 -1.15 27.89 -35.19
C THR A 561 -1.22 26.36 -35.09
N ASP A 562 -0.58 25.78 -34.09
CA ASP A 562 -0.57 24.32 -33.83
C ASP A 562 -0.21 24.06 -32.36
N TRP A 563 -0.16 22.79 -31.95
CA TRP A 563 0.36 22.36 -30.66
C TRP A 563 1.86 22.59 -30.54
N LYS A 564 2.27 23.25 -29.46
CA LYS A 564 3.65 23.43 -29.06
C LYS A 564 3.82 22.97 -27.62
N GLN A 565 4.78 22.08 -27.38
CA GLN A 565 5.15 21.69 -26.03
C GLN A 565 5.99 22.79 -25.39
N PHE A 566 5.63 23.15 -24.17
CA PHE A 566 6.43 23.96 -23.28
C PHE A 566 7.06 23.03 -22.25
N ASN A 567 8.38 22.99 -22.20
CA ASN A 567 9.16 22.40 -21.10
C ASN A 567 9.98 23.54 -20.52
N ILE A 568 9.47 24.17 -19.48
CA ILE A 568 9.98 25.43 -18.93
C ILE A 568 10.75 25.12 -17.64
N PRO A 569 12.08 25.28 -17.62
CA PRO A 569 12.83 25.17 -16.38
C PRO A 569 12.40 26.24 -15.39
N LEU A 570 12.26 25.88 -14.10
CA LEU A 570 11.94 26.83 -13.04
C LEU A 570 12.98 27.97 -12.98
N SER A 571 14.24 27.69 -13.31
CA SER A 571 15.31 28.70 -13.44
C SER A 571 15.06 29.74 -14.55
N SER A 572 14.15 29.47 -15.48
CA SER A 572 13.77 30.41 -16.55
C SER A 572 12.70 31.40 -16.10
N PHE A 573 12.03 31.15 -14.97
CA PHE A 573 11.09 32.09 -14.38
C PHE A 573 11.85 33.23 -13.72
N LYS A 574 11.35 34.45 -13.91
CA LYS A 574 11.93 35.66 -13.32
C LYS A 574 10.99 36.19 -12.25
N VAL A 575 11.55 36.60 -11.11
CA VAL A 575 10.75 37.28 -10.08
C VAL A 575 10.06 38.49 -10.69
N TRP A 576 8.76 38.60 -10.45
CA TRP A 576 8.01 39.79 -10.81
C TRP A 576 8.36 40.87 -9.80
N GLU A 577 9.19 41.83 -10.21
CA GLU A 577 9.75 42.88 -9.33
C GLU A 577 8.73 43.62 -8.45
N ARG A 578 7.44 43.64 -8.84
CA ARG A 578 6.36 44.23 -8.02
C ARG A 578 6.05 43.45 -6.75
N THR A 579 6.40 42.17 -6.71
CA THR A 579 6.11 41.21 -5.63
C THR A 579 7.37 40.76 -4.88
N ARG A 580 8.55 41.27 -5.27
CA ARG A 580 9.84 40.84 -4.75
C ARG A 580 10.01 41.14 -3.25
N LYS A 581 10.53 40.16 -2.54
CA LYS A 581 10.91 40.11 -1.12
C LYS A 581 12.38 39.69 -0.96
N ASP A 582 12.71 38.43 -1.19
CA ASP A 582 14.08 37.88 -1.13
C ASP A 582 14.63 37.53 -2.53
N GLY A 583 13.77 37.38 -3.54
CA GLY A 583 14.14 37.07 -4.91
C GLY A 583 14.70 35.65 -5.08
N VAL A 584 14.28 34.71 -4.25
CA VAL A 584 14.61 33.28 -4.34
C VAL A 584 13.33 32.48 -4.46
N LEU A 585 13.18 31.70 -5.54
CA LEU A 585 11.98 30.90 -5.77
C LEU A 585 11.89 29.80 -4.70
N ASP A 586 11.02 29.99 -3.72
CA ASP A 586 10.76 29.01 -2.68
C ASP A 586 9.67 28.05 -3.14
N LYS A 587 10.12 26.94 -3.73
CA LYS A 587 9.26 25.88 -4.26
C LYS A 587 8.30 25.29 -3.21
N THR A 588 8.63 25.36 -1.92
CA THR A 588 7.76 24.85 -0.84
C THR A 588 6.56 25.75 -0.57
N LYS A 589 6.62 27.01 -1.01
CA LYS A 589 5.57 28.01 -0.80
C LYS A 589 4.69 28.21 -2.01
N VAL A 590 5.10 27.76 -3.20
CA VAL A 590 4.26 27.85 -4.40
C VAL A 590 2.96 27.10 -4.14
N ASN A 591 1.85 27.83 -4.24
CA ASN A 591 0.51 27.26 -4.02
C ASN A 591 -0.47 27.57 -5.15
N ARG A 592 -0.02 28.28 -6.18
CA ARG A 592 -0.84 28.67 -7.31
C ARG A 592 -0.05 28.71 -8.61
N PHE A 593 -0.65 28.10 -9.63
CA PHE A 593 -0.23 28.20 -11.02
C PHE A 593 -1.20 29.10 -11.77
N THR A 594 -0.70 30.01 -12.61
CA THR A 594 -1.57 30.94 -13.35
C THR A 594 -1.11 31.12 -14.79
N VAL A 595 -2.05 31.10 -15.72
CA VAL A 595 -1.86 31.44 -17.13
C VAL A 595 -2.57 32.75 -17.43
N VAL A 596 -1.85 33.72 -17.97
CA VAL A 596 -2.35 35.06 -18.32
C VAL A 596 -2.09 35.32 -19.78
N ILE A 597 -3.05 35.93 -20.47
CA ILE A 597 -2.87 36.38 -21.85
C ILE A 597 -2.79 37.90 -21.87
N LEU A 598 -1.73 38.43 -22.47
CA LEU A 598 -1.41 39.86 -22.49
C LEU A 598 -1.21 40.33 -23.92
N GLY A 599 -1.64 41.53 -24.28
CA GLY A 599 -1.27 42.09 -25.58
C GLY A 599 -2.13 43.24 -26.01
N THR A 600 -2.04 43.56 -27.30
CA THR A 600 -2.80 44.64 -27.94
C THR A 600 -3.68 44.15 -29.07
N ASN A 601 -3.64 42.85 -29.39
CA ASN A 601 -4.58 42.26 -30.34
C ASN A 601 -5.89 41.95 -29.62
N THR A 602 -6.90 42.76 -29.93
CA THR A 602 -8.24 42.72 -29.33
C THR A 602 -9.21 41.85 -30.13
N SER A 603 -8.71 40.94 -30.96
CA SER A 603 -9.56 39.97 -31.67
C SER A 603 -9.95 38.86 -30.70
N ASP A 604 -11.18 38.36 -30.80
CA ASP A 604 -11.55 37.12 -30.10
C ASP A 604 -10.66 35.98 -30.60
N SER A 605 -10.12 35.19 -29.68
CA SER A 605 -9.18 34.12 -30.00
C SER A 605 -9.31 32.95 -29.02
N THR A 606 -8.77 31.80 -29.43
CA THR A 606 -8.89 30.55 -28.69
C THR A 606 -7.54 29.86 -28.65
N ILE A 607 -7.08 29.51 -27.44
CA ILE A 607 -5.94 28.61 -27.23
C ILE A 607 -6.42 27.34 -26.53
N TYR A 608 -5.58 26.31 -26.52
CA TYR A 608 -5.85 25.06 -25.81
C TYR A 608 -4.66 24.73 -24.92
N LEU A 609 -4.91 24.26 -23.70
CA LEU A 609 -3.89 23.68 -22.81
C LEU A 609 -4.15 22.19 -22.66
N ASP A 610 -3.08 21.42 -22.62
CA ASP A 610 -3.16 19.98 -22.51
C ASP A 610 -1.95 19.40 -21.75
N ASP A 611 -2.15 18.25 -21.09
CA ASP A 611 -1.11 17.40 -20.51
C ASP A 611 -0.16 18.15 -19.53
N PHE A 612 -0.75 18.84 -18.55
CA PHE A 612 -0.02 19.65 -17.59
C PHE A 612 0.65 18.78 -16.51
N LYS A 613 1.97 18.85 -16.45
CA LYS A 613 2.79 18.09 -15.49
C LYS A 613 4.01 18.85 -15.01
N LEU A 614 4.57 18.36 -13.92
CA LEU A 614 5.85 18.78 -13.37
C LEU A 614 6.86 17.66 -13.65
N PRO A 615 7.56 17.70 -14.79
CA PRO A 615 8.50 16.66 -15.14
C PRO A 615 9.78 16.79 -14.29
N CYS A 616 10.34 15.64 -13.94
CA CYS A 616 11.74 15.53 -13.54
C CYS A 616 12.63 16.08 -14.69
N ASN A 617 13.79 16.65 -14.36
CA ASN A 617 14.66 17.27 -15.36
C ASN A 617 15.58 16.22 -16.04
N PHE A 618 15.31 15.86 -17.29
CA PHE A 618 16.08 14.86 -18.06
C PHE A 618 17.55 15.19 -18.35
N SER A 619 18.00 16.43 -18.14
CA SER A 619 19.37 16.87 -18.47
C SER A 619 20.28 17.10 -17.27
N ASN A 620 19.79 16.92 -16.04
CA ASN A 620 20.56 16.98 -14.80
C ASN A 620 20.13 15.80 -13.89
N CYS A 621 20.14 14.59 -14.44
CA CYS A 621 19.97 13.36 -13.66
C CYS A 621 21.25 12.97 -12.89
N ASP A 622 22.31 13.77 -13.00
CA ASP A 622 23.62 13.51 -12.37
C ASP A 622 23.57 13.60 -10.84
N ASN A 623 22.50 14.19 -10.28
CA ASN A 623 22.13 14.05 -8.88
C ASN A 623 20.71 13.47 -8.86
N GLY A 624 20.60 12.16 -8.69
CA GLY A 624 19.30 11.49 -8.58
C GLY A 624 18.42 12.16 -7.53
N GLU A 625 17.11 12.20 -7.83
CA GLU A 625 15.93 12.16 -6.95
C GLU A 625 14.79 12.95 -7.64
N ASP A 626 13.62 12.35 -7.89
CA ASP A 626 12.65 12.03 -6.84
C ASP A 626 12.38 10.55 -6.53
N PHE A 627 12.33 9.61 -7.47
CA PHE A 627 12.49 8.16 -7.28
C PHE A 627 12.24 7.49 -8.64
N ILE A 628 12.75 6.28 -8.83
CA ILE A 628 12.57 5.45 -10.00
C ILE A 628 11.20 4.79 -9.89
N TYR A 629 10.27 5.24 -10.71
CA TYR A 629 8.92 4.68 -10.74
C TYR A 629 8.90 3.21 -11.22
N CYS A 630 8.19 2.37 -10.49
CA CYS A 630 7.75 1.04 -10.89
C CYS A 630 6.42 1.10 -11.63
N TRP A 631 6.31 0.43 -12.78
CA TRP A 631 5.13 0.45 -13.65
C TRP A 631 3.77 0.30 -12.95
N THR A 632 3.65 -0.54 -11.91
CA THR A 632 2.39 -0.78 -11.19
C THR A 632 2.09 0.25 -10.12
N GLY A 633 3.09 1.01 -9.66
CA GLY A 633 2.97 1.91 -8.52
C GLY A 633 2.81 1.22 -7.15
N SER A 634 2.96 -0.10 -7.10
CA SER A 634 2.75 -0.91 -5.88
C SER A 634 3.96 -0.87 -4.94
N LEU A 635 3.72 -0.66 -3.64
CA LEU A 635 4.81 -0.51 -2.67
C LEU A 635 5.70 -1.74 -2.49
N PHE A 636 5.18 -2.96 -2.63
CA PHE A 636 5.97 -4.18 -2.45
C PHE A 636 7.23 -4.23 -3.32
N THR A 637 7.19 -3.58 -4.49
CA THR A 637 8.30 -3.49 -5.44
C THR A 637 9.50 -2.71 -4.90
N TYR A 638 9.27 -1.82 -3.94
CA TYR A 638 10.29 -1.06 -3.19
C TYR A 638 10.61 -1.69 -1.83
N GLN A 639 9.98 -2.80 -1.46
CA GLN A 639 10.08 -3.41 -0.12
C GLN A 639 10.78 -4.77 -0.14
N TYR A 640 10.43 -5.67 -1.07
CA TYR A 640 10.85 -7.08 -0.99
C TYR A 640 12.37 -7.26 -0.99
N SER A 641 13.09 -6.50 -1.82
CA SER A 641 14.55 -6.57 -1.81
C SER A 641 15.16 -5.98 -0.53
N HIS A 642 14.51 -4.95 0.04
CA HIS A 642 14.91 -4.37 1.34
C HIS A 642 14.62 -5.29 2.52
N CYS A 643 13.80 -6.34 2.38
CA CYS A 643 13.58 -7.28 3.48
C CYS A 643 14.85 -8.03 3.87
N TRP A 644 15.77 -8.25 2.92
CA TRP A 644 17.04 -8.96 3.16
C TRP A 644 18.28 -8.12 2.91
N ILE A 645 18.27 -7.26 1.89
CA ILE A 645 19.48 -6.50 1.52
C ILE A 645 19.44 -5.13 2.15
N ASP A 646 20.52 -4.78 2.84
CA ASP A 646 20.70 -3.44 3.40
C ASP A 646 21.28 -2.50 2.35
N PHE A 647 20.43 -1.64 1.79
CA PHE A 647 20.82 -0.61 0.84
C PHE A 647 21.23 0.71 1.49
N ARG A 648 21.16 0.86 2.82
CA ARG A 648 21.59 2.08 3.49
C ARG A 648 23.05 2.36 3.17
N ASN A 649 23.33 3.61 2.82
CA ASN A 649 24.67 4.03 2.46
C ASN A 649 25.27 3.20 1.32
N LYS A 650 24.44 2.75 0.37
CA LYS A 650 24.89 2.09 -0.87
C LYS A 650 24.28 2.75 -2.10
N HIS A 651 25.09 2.90 -3.14
CA HIS A 651 24.70 3.53 -4.40
C HIS A 651 25.45 2.88 -5.56
N ASP A 652 24.80 2.69 -6.70
CA ASP A 652 25.43 2.14 -7.90
C ASP A 652 25.55 3.19 -9.01
N ALA A 653 25.67 2.81 -10.29
CA ALA A 653 25.69 3.82 -11.35
C ALA A 653 24.34 4.54 -11.59
N TYR A 654 23.27 4.13 -10.90
CA TYR A 654 21.90 4.44 -11.24
C TYR A 654 21.13 5.14 -10.12
N ALA A 655 21.23 4.67 -8.88
CA ALA A 655 20.46 5.23 -7.77
C ALA A 655 21.03 4.93 -6.37
N ASP A 656 20.66 5.79 -5.43
CA ASP A 656 20.57 5.45 -4.01
C ASP A 656 19.22 4.75 -3.81
N TYR A 657 19.26 3.41 -3.75
CA TYR A 657 18.04 2.61 -3.64
C TYR A 657 17.33 2.74 -2.29
N TRP A 658 18.07 3.10 -1.23
CA TRP A 658 17.48 3.37 0.07
C TRP A 658 16.61 4.62 0.01
N GLN A 659 17.18 5.74 -0.45
CA GLN A 659 16.47 6.99 -0.56
C GLN A 659 15.34 6.93 -1.60
N ASN A 660 15.57 6.21 -2.70
CA ASN A 660 14.55 5.92 -3.71
C ASN A 660 13.28 5.30 -3.12
N SER A 661 13.44 4.24 -2.32
CA SER A 661 12.32 3.54 -1.71
C SER A 661 11.62 4.38 -0.64
N ILE A 662 12.36 5.20 0.13
CA ILE A 662 11.77 6.19 1.05
C ILE A 662 10.86 7.18 0.29
N ASN A 663 11.34 7.71 -0.83
CA ASN A 663 10.57 8.66 -1.62
C ASN A 663 9.34 8.00 -2.24
N ALA A 664 9.45 6.76 -2.73
CA ALA A 664 8.29 5.98 -3.21
C ALA A 664 7.21 5.79 -2.13
N VAL A 665 7.62 5.50 -0.89
CA VAL A 665 6.72 5.38 0.27
C VAL A 665 6.00 6.69 0.54
N LYS A 666 6.73 7.81 0.57
CA LYS A 666 6.15 9.15 0.79
C LYS A 666 5.15 9.52 -0.31
N GLU A 667 5.47 9.22 -1.57
CA GLU A 667 4.62 9.55 -2.71
C GLU A 667 3.35 8.68 -2.74
N ASN A 668 3.44 7.39 -2.40
CA ASN A 668 2.27 6.55 -2.22
C ASN A 668 1.34 7.08 -1.11
N ARG A 669 1.90 7.50 0.03
CA ARG A 669 1.13 8.14 1.11
C ARG A 669 0.47 9.45 0.66
N LEU A 670 1.23 10.32 -0.01
CA LEU A 670 0.72 11.59 -0.53
C LEU A 670 -0.42 11.36 -1.52
N PHE A 671 -0.30 10.34 -2.37
CA PHE A 671 -1.36 9.94 -3.27
C PHE A 671 -2.66 9.59 -2.52
N CYS A 672 -2.59 8.79 -1.45
CA CYS A 672 -3.76 8.49 -0.63
C CYS A 672 -4.33 9.75 0.04
N ILE A 673 -3.49 10.66 0.53
CA ILE A 673 -3.93 11.93 1.14
C ILE A 673 -4.65 12.81 0.11
N ASP A 674 -4.06 12.99 -1.07
CA ASP A 674 -4.61 13.80 -2.15
C ASP A 674 -5.98 13.26 -2.63
N ASN A 675 -6.24 11.96 -2.42
CA ASN A 675 -7.48 11.28 -2.79
C ASN A 675 -8.42 10.99 -1.60
N SER A 676 -8.16 11.50 -0.40
CA SER A 676 -8.96 11.18 0.80
C SER A 676 -10.36 11.79 0.82
N ASP A 677 -10.62 12.78 -0.05
CA ASP A 677 -11.95 13.34 -0.26
C ASP A 677 -12.82 12.46 -1.19
N VAL A 678 -12.18 11.52 -1.92
CA VAL A 678 -12.84 10.61 -2.86
C VAL A 678 -13.05 9.23 -2.24
N TYR A 679 -12.05 8.70 -1.55
CA TYR A 679 -12.09 7.37 -0.92
C TYR A 679 -12.07 7.50 0.61
N ALA A 680 -13.13 7.03 1.26
CA ALA A 680 -13.28 7.06 2.72
C ALA A 680 -12.19 6.25 3.43
N THR A 681 -11.66 5.22 2.77
CA THR A 681 -10.57 4.40 3.28
C THR A 681 -9.27 5.19 3.40
N TYR A 682 -9.03 6.17 2.52
CA TYR A 682 -7.75 6.86 2.47
C TYR A 682 -7.62 7.96 3.53
N GLY A 683 -6.38 8.28 3.87
CA GLY A 683 -6.05 9.46 4.66
C GLY A 683 -4.62 9.49 5.15
N GLU A 684 -4.33 10.52 5.95
CA GLU A 684 -2.99 10.80 6.47
C GLU A 684 -2.31 9.60 7.16
N ASN A 685 -3.09 8.82 7.91
CA ASN A 685 -2.63 7.61 8.61
C ASN A 685 -3.31 6.34 8.09
N CYS A 686 -3.92 6.38 6.91
CA CYS A 686 -4.56 5.22 6.27
C CYS A 686 -4.19 5.20 4.78
N TRP A 687 -3.03 4.60 4.51
CA TRP A 687 -2.37 4.57 3.20
C TRP A 687 -1.57 3.27 3.06
N GLY A 688 -1.14 2.95 1.85
CA GLY A 688 -0.37 1.73 1.57
C GLY A 688 -0.91 0.97 0.37
N LEU A 689 -0.90 1.59 -0.81
CA LEU A 689 -1.34 0.93 -2.04
C LEU A 689 -0.26 -0.05 -2.50
N THR A 690 -0.61 -1.33 -2.50
CA THR A 690 0.25 -2.43 -2.91
C THR A 690 -0.58 -3.60 -3.42
N ALA A 691 0.07 -4.57 -4.07
CA ALA A 691 -0.61 -5.79 -4.48
C ALA A 691 -1.16 -6.52 -3.24
N CYS A 692 -2.45 -6.84 -3.27
CA CYS A 692 -3.17 -7.51 -2.19
C CYS A 692 -4.50 -8.06 -2.72
N ASP A 693 -5.22 -8.77 -1.87
CA ASP A 693 -6.61 -9.06 -2.07
C ASP A 693 -7.46 -7.78 -2.11
N GLY A 694 -8.51 -7.83 -2.91
CA GLY A 694 -9.50 -6.77 -3.00
C GLY A 694 -10.91 -7.32 -3.09
N PRO A 695 -11.93 -6.44 -3.09
CA PRO A 695 -13.33 -6.82 -3.12
C PRO A 695 -13.72 -7.71 -4.31
N TRP A 696 -12.92 -7.65 -5.39
CA TRP A 696 -13.13 -8.37 -6.65
C TRP A 696 -12.05 -9.44 -6.91
N GLY A 697 -11.25 -9.75 -5.90
CA GLY A 697 -10.11 -10.66 -5.99
C GLY A 697 -8.76 -9.93 -5.96
N TYR A 698 -7.69 -10.69 -6.15
CA TYR A 698 -6.31 -10.20 -6.05
C TYR A 698 -5.95 -9.19 -7.13
N THR A 699 -5.37 -8.06 -6.73
CA THR A 699 -5.05 -6.96 -7.63
C THR A 699 -3.76 -6.26 -7.25
N GLY A 700 -2.95 -5.88 -8.25
CA GLY A 700 -1.75 -5.05 -8.07
C GLY A 700 -2.09 -3.58 -7.87
N TYR A 701 -2.60 -3.20 -6.70
CA TYR A 701 -2.92 -1.80 -6.43
C TYR A 701 -1.66 -0.93 -6.33
N GLY A 702 -1.75 0.34 -6.71
CA GLY A 702 -0.61 1.25 -6.70
C GLY A 702 -0.97 2.73 -6.92
N SER A 703 0.03 3.60 -6.84
CA SER A 703 -0.08 5.05 -7.08
C SER A 703 0.45 5.46 -8.48
N CYS A 704 0.11 6.67 -8.95
CA CYS A 704 0.51 7.27 -10.25
C CYS A 704 1.92 6.92 -10.78
N PRO A 705 2.14 6.83 -12.12
CA PRO A 705 1.26 7.25 -13.23
C PRO A 705 0.54 6.12 -14.01
N ASN A 706 0.75 4.84 -13.73
CA ASN A 706 -0.06 3.75 -14.33
C ASN A 706 -0.57 2.83 -13.23
N TYR A 707 -1.68 3.24 -12.64
CA TYR A 707 -2.17 2.74 -11.36
C TYR A 707 -3.57 2.17 -11.49
N TYR A 708 -3.82 1.12 -10.73
CA TYR A 708 -5.17 0.68 -10.43
C TYR A 708 -5.40 0.86 -8.93
N HIS A 709 -6.49 1.52 -8.56
CA HIS A 709 -6.93 1.65 -7.18
C HIS A 709 -8.45 1.79 -7.14
N ASP A 710 -9.07 1.36 -6.05
CA ASP A 710 -10.52 1.39 -5.84
C ASP A 710 -10.92 1.75 -4.39
N GLY A 711 -9.97 2.29 -3.63
CA GLY A 711 -10.14 2.54 -2.19
C GLY A 711 -9.56 1.45 -1.30
N THR A 712 -9.12 0.31 -1.86
CA THR A 712 -8.53 -0.78 -1.06
C THR A 712 -7.17 -0.39 -0.49
N ILE A 713 -6.98 -0.62 0.80
CA ILE A 713 -5.71 -0.43 1.52
C ILE A 713 -5.27 -1.77 2.10
N ALA A 714 -3.98 -2.06 1.93
CA ALA A 714 -3.31 -3.22 2.52
C ALA A 714 -2.37 -2.76 3.64
N PRO A 715 -2.52 -3.25 4.89
CA PRO A 715 -1.62 -2.90 5.99
C PRO A 715 -0.13 -3.19 5.70
N THR A 716 0.18 -4.17 4.86
CA THR A 716 1.55 -4.46 4.41
C THR A 716 2.21 -3.31 3.64
N GLY A 717 1.43 -2.44 2.98
CA GLY A 717 1.98 -1.24 2.34
C GLY A 717 2.68 -0.32 3.35
N ALA A 718 2.06 -0.10 4.52
CA ALA A 718 2.67 0.63 5.62
C ALA A 718 3.68 -0.25 6.38
N GLY A 719 3.33 -1.49 6.70
CA GLY A 719 4.15 -2.38 7.53
C GLY A 719 5.47 -2.80 6.90
N GLY A 720 5.46 -3.16 5.61
CA GLY A 720 6.67 -3.38 4.81
C GLY A 720 7.51 -2.11 4.60
N SER A 721 7.03 -0.94 5.02
CA SER A 721 7.74 0.34 4.92
C SER A 721 8.29 0.83 6.26
N VAL A 722 8.14 0.08 7.37
CA VAL A 722 8.54 0.53 8.71
C VAL A 722 10.03 0.86 8.79
N ALA A 723 10.90 0.05 8.20
CA ALA A 723 12.34 0.34 8.19
C ALA A 723 12.71 1.55 7.32
N LEU A 724 11.93 1.82 6.26
CA LEU A 724 12.20 2.90 5.31
C LEU A 724 11.72 4.26 5.87
N ALA A 725 10.49 4.32 6.37
CA ALA A 725 9.85 5.56 6.80
C ALA A 725 9.06 5.37 8.12
N PRO A 726 9.75 5.07 9.23
CA PRO A 726 9.10 4.72 10.50
C PRO A 726 8.20 5.84 11.05
N ASP A 727 8.56 7.10 10.79
CA ASP A 727 7.83 8.31 11.20
C ASP A 727 6.43 8.43 10.59
N ILE A 728 6.17 7.78 9.45
CA ILE A 728 4.85 7.75 8.80
C ILE A 728 4.22 6.36 8.75
N ALA A 729 5.02 5.29 8.77
CA ALA A 729 4.55 3.91 8.72
C ALA A 729 3.99 3.43 10.08
N ILE A 730 4.70 3.69 11.18
CA ILE A 730 4.27 3.27 12.52
C ILE A 730 2.95 3.95 12.92
N PRO A 731 2.77 5.29 12.73
CA PRO A 731 1.48 5.93 12.98
C PRO A 731 0.34 5.38 12.12
N ALA A 732 0.62 4.95 10.88
CA ALA A 732 -0.38 4.37 10.00
C ALA A 732 -0.85 3.00 10.49
N LEU A 733 0.08 2.09 10.82
CA LEU A 733 -0.26 0.79 11.42
C LEU A 733 -1.05 0.96 12.72
N ARG A 734 -0.60 1.87 13.60
CA ARG A 734 -1.28 2.16 14.86
C ARG A 734 -2.70 2.67 14.62
N TYR A 735 -2.88 3.62 13.71
CA TYR A 735 -4.20 4.13 13.34
C TYR A 735 -5.09 3.00 12.81
N MET A 736 -4.60 2.18 11.89
CA MET A 736 -5.35 1.06 11.32
C MET A 736 -5.78 0.06 12.40
N TYR A 737 -4.89 -0.27 13.34
CA TYR A 737 -5.19 -1.15 14.46
C TYR A 737 -6.21 -0.53 15.43
N GLU A 738 -5.99 0.71 15.86
CA GLU A 738 -6.86 1.40 16.82
C GLU A 738 -8.27 1.62 16.26
N THR A 739 -8.35 1.91 14.97
CA THR A 739 -9.58 2.29 14.29
C THR A 739 -10.36 1.08 13.78
N TYR A 740 -9.67 0.16 13.12
CA TYR A 740 -10.28 -0.95 12.38
C TYR A 740 -9.88 -2.32 12.94
N GLY A 741 -9.07 -2.40 13.99
CA GLY A 741 -8.54 -3.65 14.53
C GLY A 741 -9.62 -4.69 14.85
N GLY A 742 -10.83 -4.29 15.26
CA GLY A 742 -11.95 -5.23 15.43
C GLY A 742 -12.35 -6.02 14.17
N LYS A 743 -11.91 -5.60 12.98
CA LYS A 743 -12.20 -6.19 11.67
C LYS A 743 -10.96 -6.70 10.95
N ILE A 744 -9.87 -5.92 11.00
CA ILE A 744 -8.63 -6.19 10.25
C ILE A 744 -7.51 -6.76 11.11
N TRP A 745 -7.73 -7.03 12.40
CA TRP A 745 -6.76 -7.72 13.25
C TRP A 745 -7.28 -9.07 13.72
N GLY A 746 -6.45 -10.11 13.64
CA GLY A 746 -6.78 -11.44 14.12
C GLY A 746 -5.58 -12.28 14.52
N LYS A 747 -5.69 -13.60 14.32
CA LYS A 747 -4.75 -14.60 14.84
C LYS A 747 -3.31 -14.40 14.39
N TYR A 748 -3.11 -13.77 13.24
CA TYR A 748 -1.80 -13.57 12.62
C TYR A 748 -1.46 -12.09 12.44
N GLY A 749 -2.05 -11.21 13.26
CA GLY A 749 -1.81 -9.78 13.13
C GLY A 749 -2.82 -9.12 12.20
N PHE A 750 -2.37 -8.24 11.33
CA PHE A 750 -3.24 -7.58 10.36
C PHE A 750 -3.69 -8.56 9.29
N LYS A 751 -4.94 -8.47 8.85
CA LYS A 751 -5.42 -9.17 7.66
C LYS A 751 -4.97 -8.43 6.40
N ASP A 752 -5.08 -9.11 5.27
CA ASP A 752 -4.46 -8.67 4.02
C ASP A 752 -4.87 -7.26 3.56
N ALA A 753 -6.18 -6.99 3.53
CA ALA A 753 -6.68 -5.71 3.04
C ALA A 753 -8.09 -5.35 3.58
N PHE A 754 -8.50 -4.11 3.32
CA PHE A 754 -9.86 -3.65 3.56
C PHE A 754 -10.22 -2.46 2.64
N ASN A 755 -11.51 -2.23 2.45
CA ASN A 755 -12.03 -1.16 1.61
C ASN A 755 -13.37 -0.66 2.17
N LEU A 756 -13.44 0.59 2.62
CA LEU A 756 -14.65 1.22 3.16
C LEU A 756 -15.63 1.69 2.09
N ASP A 757 -15.19 1.71 0.84
CA ASP A 757 -15.85 2.34 -0.30
C ASP A 757 -16.61 1.32 -1.19
N THR A 758 -16.82 0.08 -0.71
CA THR A 758 -17.43 -0.96 -1.56
C THR A 758 -18.96 -0.88 -1.66
N ASN A 759 -19.44 -1.12 -2.88
CA ASN A 759 -20.82 -1.40 -3.27
C ASN A 759 -21.82 -0.24 -3.20
N VAL A 760 -21.97 0.45 -4.33
CA VAL A 760 -22.96 1.51 -4.55
C VAL A 760 -24.37 0.94 -4.84
N TYR A 761 -24.49 -0.35 -5.19
CA TYR A 761 -25.70 -0.95 -5.77
C TYR A 761 -26.66 -1.65 -4.79
N LEU A 762 -26.37 -1.66 -3.48
CA LEU A 762 -27.20 -2.30 -2.45
C LEU A 762 -27.33 -1.39 -1.22
N ASP A 763 -28.40 -0.59 -1.12
CA ASP A 763 -28.83 0.12 0.11
C ASP A 763 -27.72 0.67 1.05
N GLY A 764 -26.68 1.29 0.47
CA GLY A 764 -25.58 1.96 1.18
C GLY A 764 -24.20 1.34 0.94
N CYS A 765 -23.15 2.16 0.94
CA CYS A 765 -21.76 1.71 0.87
C CYS A 765 -21.49 0.77 2.06
N GLN A 766 -21.19 -0.50 1.79
CA GLN A 766 -20.82 -1.46 2.83
C GLN A 766 -19.30 -1.61 2.81
N PRO A 767 -18.60 -1.46 3.95
CA PRO A 767 -17.19 -1.78 4.01
C PRO A 767 -16.94 -3.27 3.70
N TRP A 768 -15.94 -3.54 2.88
CA TRP A 768 -15.35 -4.86 2.67
C TRP A 768 -14.12 -5.00 3.57
N TRP A 769 -13.99 -6.18 4.16
CA TRP A 769 -12.89 -6.55 5.05
C TRP A 769 -12.41 -7.91 4.61
N ASP A 770 -11.10 -8.07 4.44
CA ASP A 770 -10.59 -9.41 4.20
C ASP A 770 -10.82 -10.31 5.42
N GLU A 771 -10.83 -11.62 5.17
CA GLU A 771 -10.80 -12.67 6.17
C GLU A 771 -9.47 -13.44 6.16
N ASP A 772 -8.63 -13.22 5.15
CA ASP A 772 -7.39 -13.94 4.86
C ASP A 772 -6.13 -13.17 5.28
N TYR A 773 -5.00 -13.89 5.21
CA TYR A 773 -3.63 -13.42 5.40
C TYR A 773 -2.77 -14.04 4.29
N ILE A 774 -1.94 -13.25 3.64
CA ILE A 774 -1.03 -13.70 2.58
C ILE A 774 0.40 -13.73 3.09
N GLY A 775 1.11 -14.84 2.84
CA GLY A 775 2.43 -15.09 3.44
C GLY A 775 3.53 -14.12 3.01
N ILE A 776 3.47 -13.55 1.80
CA ILE A 776 4.44 -12.54 1.35
C ILE A 776 4.19 -11.17 2.01
N ASP A 777 2.93 -10.85 2.29
CA ASP A 777 2.54 -9.61 2.94
C ASP A 777 2.87 -9.63 4.44
N GLU A 778 2.51 -10.71 5.13
CA GLU A 778 2.98 -10.98 6.50
C GLU A 778 4.51 -10.99 6.59
N GLY A 779 5.17 -11.54 5.58
CA GLY A 779 6.63 -11.63 5.53
C GLY A 779 7.29 -10.27 5.47
N ALA A 780 6.80 -9.40 4.58
CA ALA A 780 7.31 -8.05 4.43
C ALA A 780 7.10 -7.22 5.71
N ILE A 781 5.92 -7.31 6.34
CA ILE A 781 5.63 -6.62 7.62
C ILE A 781 6.66 -7.03 8.67
N MET A 782 6.82 -8.34 8.89
CA MET A 782 7.67 -8.85 9.97
C MET A 782 9.16 -8.53 9.76
N LEU A 783 9.70 -8.80 8.57
CA LEU A 783 11.13 -8.60 8.33
C LEU A 783 11.51 -7.12 8.39
N MET A 784 10.65 -6.23 7.89
CA MET A 784 10.92 -4.79 7.88
C MET A 784 10.75 -4.16 9.25
N ILE A 785 9.88 -4.68 10.12
CA ILE A 785 9.85 -4.25 11.51
C ILE A 785 11.13 -4.71 12.23
N GLU A 786 11.56 -5.96 12.10
CA GLU A 786 12.77 -6.42 12.82
C GLU A 786 14.02 -5.66 12.33
N ASN A 787 14.12 -5.40 11.03
CA ASN A 787 15.20 -4.58 10.46
C ASN A 787 15.21 -3.14 11.01
N TYR A 788 14.04 -2.54 11.25
CA TYR A 788 13.95 -1.26 11.94
C TYR A 788 14.43 -1.34 13.39
N ARG A 789 14.02 -2.39 14.12
CA ARG A 789 14.25 -2.50 15.57
C ARG A 789 15.68 -2.87 15.92
N SER A 790 16.28 -3.80 15.18
CA SER A 790 17.58 -4.39 15.49
C SER A 790 18.54 -4.45 14.30
N GLY A 791 18.03 -4.44 13.07
CA GLY A 791 18.82 -4.69 11.87
C GLY A 791 19.19 -6.16 11.68
N LEU A 792 18.62 -7.10 12.45
CA LEU A 792 19.03 -8.51 12.49
C LEU A 792 19.15 -9.16 11.11
N VAL A 793 18.10 -9.05 10.28
CA VAL A 793 18.07 -9.73 8.96
C VAL A 793 19.14 -9.15 8.05
N TRP A 794 19.27 -7.82 8.03
CA TRP A 794 20.32 -7.12 7.29
C TRP A 794 21.72 -7.51 7.76
N ASP A 795 21.99 -7.45 9.06
CA ASP A 795 23.29 -7.73 9.64
C ASP A 795 23.75 -9.16 9.33
N GLU A 796 22.83 -10.12 9.32
CA GLU A 796 23.13 -11.52 9.01
C GLU A 796 23.20 -11.80 7.51
N PHE A 797 22.22 -11.34 6.73
CA PHE A 797 22.18 -11.60 5.28
C PHE A 797 23.36 -10.95 4.55
N MET A 798 23.78 -9.76 4.98
CA MET A 798 24.91 -9.04 4.38
C MET A 798 26.28 -9.66 4.71
N GLN A 799 26.36 -10.66 5.62
CA GLN A 799 27.57 -11.47 5.80
C GLN A 799 27.77 -12.48 4.66
N ASN A 800 26.74 -12.70 3.82
CA ASN A 800 26.81 -13.70 2.77
C ASN A 800 27.76 -13.28 1.63
N SER A 801 28.80 -14.09 1.40
CA SER A 801 29.83 -13.78 0.41
C SER A 801 29.32 -13.73 -1.05
N TYR A 802 28.16 -14.32 -1.35
CA TYR A 802 27.56 -14.24 -2.69
C TYR A 802 26.97 -12.85 -2.93
N ILE A 803 26.30 -12.28 -1.94
CA ILE A 803 25.71 -10.93 -2.02
C ILE A 803 26.79 -9.86 -2.08
N ILE A 804 27.82 -9.93 -1.24
CA ILE A 804 28.95 -8.98 -1.28
C ILE A 804 29.58 -8.95 -2.68
N LYS A 805 29.88 -10.12 -3.26
CA LYS A 805 30.40 -10.22 -4.63
C LYS A 805 29.42 -9.70 -5.68
N ALA A 806 28.13 -9.93 -5.47
CA ALA A 806 27.11 -9.49 -6.40
C ALA A 806 27.02 -7.97 -6.47
N MET A 807 27.03 -7.31 -5.32
CA MET A 807 26.96 -5.86 -5.23
C MET A 807 28.21 -5.21 -5.83
N ASP A 808 29.41 -5.73 -5.54
CA ASP A 808 30.65 -5.30 -6.20
C ASP A 808 30.58 -5.46 -7.72
N ALA A 809 30.14 -6.63 -8.21
CA ALA A 809 30.04 -6.90 -9.65
C ALA A 809 28.95 -6.10 -10.36
N ALA A 810 27.88 -5.71 -9.66
CA ALA A 810 26.86 -4.77 -10.14
C ALA A 810 27.36 -3.31 -10.14
N GLY A 811 28.41 -3.00 -9.38
CA GLY A 811 29.02 -1.69 -9.29
C GLY A 811 28.46 -0.81 -8.16
N PHE A 812 27.97 -1.43 -7.09
CA PHE A 812 27.63 -0.70 -5.86
C PHE A 812 28.89 -0.17 -5.18
N MET A 813 28.75 1.02 -4.63
CA MET A 813 29.73 1.74 -3.82
C MET A 813 29.11 1.99 -2.45
N GLU A 814 29.95 2.00 -1.41
CA GLU A 814 29.53 2.29 -0.04
C GLU A 814 30.01 3.67 0.40
N ARG A 815 29.15 4.40 1.12
CA ARG A 815 29.50 5.75 1.59
C ARG A 815 30.54 5.63 2.68
N GLY A 816 31.67 6.32 2.53
CA GLY A 816 32.83 6.20 3.41
C GLY A 816 33.90 5.21 2.93
N ASP A 817 33.61 4.33 1.96
CA ASP A 817 34.60 3.52 1.26
C ASP A 817 35.18 4.33 0.09
N VAL A 818 36.06 5.25 0.44
CA VAL A 818 36.61 6.25 -0.49
C VAL A 818 37.57 5.60 -1.49
N ASN A 819 38.14 4.45 -1.13
CA ASN A 819 39.10 3.75 -1.98
C ASN A 819 38.50 2.58 -2.78
N GLY A 820 37.24 2.21 -2.51
CA GLY A 820 36.48 1.21 -3.26
C GLY A 820 36.91 -0.23 -2.98
N ASN A 821 37.43 -0.51 -1.78
CA ASN A 821 37.86 -1.85 -1.38
C ASN A 821 36.83 -2.60 -0.53
N HIS A 822 35.66 -2.00 -0.29
CA HIS A 822 34.55 -2.48 0.54
C HIS A 822 34.94 -2.70 2.00
N VAL A 823 35.92 -1.94 2.50
CA VAL A 823 36.40 -2.00 3.87
C VAL A 823 36.64 -0.58 4.39
N HIS A 824 35.75 -0.11 5.27
CA HIS A 824 35.97 1.14 6.00
C HIS A 824 37.20 1.03 6.92
N ASP A 825 38.30 1.66 6.52
CA ASP A 825 39.54 1.65 7.28
C ASP A 825 40.35 2.97 7.16
N LYS A 826 41.59 2.93 7.65
CA LYS A 826 42.45 4.12 7.70
C LYS A 826 42.89 4.58 6.32
N ASP A 827 42.87 3.70 5.33
CA ASP A 827 43.25 4.02 3.95
C ASP A 827 42.15 4.88 3.29
N ASP A 828 40.88 4.73 3.66
CA ASP A 828 39.80 5.65 3.26
C ASP A 828 39.99 7.05 3.79
N ILE A 829 40.32 7.17 5.08
CA ILE A 829 40.62 8.47 5.70
C ILE A 829 41.79 9.13 4.99
N LEU A 830 42.82 8.36 4.66
CA LEU A 830 43.99 8.89 3.96
C LEU A 830 43.62 9.33 2.53
N ALA A 831 42.83 8.55 1.81
CA ALA A 831 42.33 8.89 0.49
C ALA A 831 41.50 10.18 0.53
N LEU A 832 40.59 10.31 1.50
CA LEU A 832 39.73 11.47 1.70
C LEU A 832 40.52 12.73 2.09
N ILE A 833 41.49 12.62 3.02
CA ILE A 833 42.37 13.73 3.39
C ILE A 833 43.19 14.22 2.19
N ASN A 834 43.73 13.28 1.40
CA ASN A 834 44.48 13.63 0.20
C ASN A 834 43.60 14.32 -0.85
N HIS A 835 42.36 13.86 -1.01
CA HIS A 835 41.36 14.53 -1.86
C HIS A 835 41.08 15.95 -1.37
N VAL A 836 40.69 16.14 -0.10
CA VAL A 836 40.39 17.47 0.47
C VAL A 836 41.59 18.41 0.35
N GLY A 837 42.81 17.90 0.49
CA GLY A 837 44.03 18.70 0.32
C GLY A 837 44.36 19.05 -1.13
N SER A 838 44.02 18.21 -2.10
CA SER A 838 44.31 18.41 -3.53
C SER A 838 43.36 17.60 -4.44
N PRO A 839 42.10 18.06 -4.65
CA PRO A 839 41.06 17.27 -5.32
C PRO A 839 41.43 16.85 -6.76
N ALA A 840 42.15 17.73 -7.47
CA ALA A 840 42.55 17.47 -8.86
C ALA A 840 43.66 16.41 -9.00
N VAL A 841 44.42 16.13 -7.92
CA VAL A 841 45.51 15.15 -7.91
C VAL A 841 45.03 13.80 -7.38
N HIS A 842 44.09 13.83 -6.45
CA HIS A 842 43.53 12.66 -5.78
C HIS A 842 42.01 12.62 -6.01
N PRO A 843 41.54 12.33 -7.24
CA PRO A 843 40.11 12.20 -7.49
C PRO A 843 39.55 11.01 -6.72
N ILE A 844 38.35 11.17 -6.18
CA ILE A 844 37.56 10.12 -5.53
C ILE A 844 36.15 10.17 -6.10
N ASP A 845 35.36 9.12 -5.87
CA ASP A 845 33.95 9.17 -6.17
C ASP A 845 33.25 10.19 -5.24
N PRO A 846 32.49 11.17 -5.78
CA PRO A 846 31.86 12.19 -4.95
C PRO A 846 30.89 11.64 -3.92
N TRP A 847 30.17 10.57 -4.26
CA TRP A 847 29.16 9.99 -3.38
C TRP A 847 29.83 9.23 -2.22
N ALA A 848 30.90 8.47 -2.51
CA ALA A 848 31.67 7.80 -1.45
C ALA A 848 32.42 8.78 -0.52
N GLY A 849 32.85 9.93 -1.06
CA GLY A 849 33.61 10.95 -0.34
C GLY A 849 32.77 11.95 0.48
N ASP A 850 31.50 12.15 0.14
CA ASP A 850 30.56 13.01 0.87
C ASP A 850 29.94 12.25 2.05
N VAL A 851 30.75 11.96 3.07
CA VAL A 851 30.40 11.03 4.17
C VAL A 851 29.22 11.53 5.00
N ASN A 852 29.02 12.85 5.11
CA ASN A 852 27.93 13.45 5.89
C ASN A 852 26.71 13.88 5.05
N CYS A 853 26.75 13.63 3.73
CA CYS A 853 25.67 13.94 2.78
C CYS A 853 25.28 15.43 2.72
N ASP A 854 26.21 16.35 2.97
CA ASP A 854 25.94 17.80 2.90
C ASP A 854 26.11 18.36 1.47
N GLY A 855 26.50 17.51 0.51
CA GLY A 855 26.74 17.85 -0.88
C GLY A 855 28.13 18.42 -1.13
N THR A 856 29.02 18.42 -0.14
CA THR A 856 30.37 18.96 -0.26
C THR A 856 31.43 18.12 0.44
N ILE A 857 32.40 17.60 -0.33
CA ILE A 857 33.53 16.86 0.25
C ILE A 857 34.52 17.82 0.91
N ASN A 858 34.58 17.80 2.24
CA ASN A 858 35.37 18.70 3.05
C ASN A 858 35.93 18.03 4.33
N MET A 859 36.48 18.83 5.26
CA MET A 859 37.08 18.29 6.49
C MET A 859 36.03 17.72 7.47
N GLY A 860 34.77 18.12 7.33
CA GLY A 860 33.64 17.54 8.04
C GLY A 860 33.51 16.05 7.76
N ASP A 861 33.62 15.63 6.50
CA ASP A 861 33.58 14.22 6.08
C ASP A 861 34.72 13.41 6.67
N VAL A 862 35.93 13.97 6.62
CA VAL A 862 37.13 13.35 7.23
C VAL A 862 36.92 13.13 8.72
N ILE A 863 36.38 14.12 9.44
CA ILE A 863 36.14 14.03 10.88
C ILE A 863 35.04 13.00 11.17
N LEU A 864 33.97 12.98 10.38
CA LEU A 864 32.89 12.01 10.55
C LEU A 864 33.40 10.59 10.33
N LEU A 865 34.10 10.33 9.22
CA LEU A 865 34.66 9.02 8.91
C LEU A 865 35.66 8.56 9.97
N LEU A 866 36.54 9.46 10.44
CA LEU A 866 37.47 9.18 11.52
C LEU A 866 36.75 8.78 12.83
N ASN A 867 35.68 9.50 13.18
CA ASN A 867 34.91 9.18 14.38
C ASN A 867 34.11 7.89 14.21
N HIS A 868 33.55 7.64 13.02
CA HIS A 868 32.86 6.40 12.68
C HIS A 868 33.77 5.18 12.87
N LEU A 869 35.00 5.19 12.33
CA LEU A 869 35.94 4.08 12.55
C LEU A 869 36.30 3.87 14.03
N GLY A 870 36.21 4.92 14.86
CA GLY A 870 36.48 4.84 16.29
C GLY A 870 35.30 4.31 17.10
N ASP A 871 34.07 4.66 16.71
CA ASP A 871 32.82 4.28 17.39
C ASP A 871 31.64 4.28 16.38
N PRO A 872 31.49 3.22 15.56
CA PRO A 872 30.51 3.17 14.48
C PRO A 872 29.06 3.32 14.96
N GLY A 873 28.76 2.85 16.17
CA GLY A 873 27.42 2.93 16.75
C GLY A 873 27.01 4.32 17.23
N ARG A 874 27.98 5.23 17.41
CA ARG A 874 27.72 6.61 17.84
C ARG A 874 27.77 7.61 16.69
N TYR A 875 28.63 7.37 15.71
CA TYR A 875 28.87 8.27 14.59
C TYR A 875 28.48 7.57 13.30
N LEU A 876 27.21 7.68 12.93
CA LEU A 876 26.69 7.07 11.71
C LEU A 876 27.12 7.88 10.48
N ILE A 877 27.49 7.16 9.41
CA ILE A 877 27.69 7.72 8.07
C ILE A 877 26.32 7.79 7.39
N GLY A 878 26.08 8.80 6.56
CA GLY A 878 24.82 8.96 5.82
C GLY A 878 24.04 10.25 6.09
N CYS A 879 22.88 10.36 5.42
CA CYS A 879 21.97 11.51 5.43
C CYS A 879 21.23 11.68 6.76
#